data_AF-A0A9X2E5I9-F1
#
_entry.id   AF-A0A9X2E5I9-F1
#
_cell.length_a   1.000
_cell.length_b   1.000
_cell.length_c   1.000
_cell.angle_alpha   90.00
_cell.angle_beta   90.00
_cell.angle_gamma   90.00
#
_symmetry.space_group_name_H-M   'P 1'
#
loop_
_entity.id
_entity.type
_entity.pdbx_description
1 polymer ?
#
loop_
_entity_poly.entity_id
_entity_poly.type
_entity_poly.pdbx_seq_one_letter_code
_entity_poly.pdbx_strand_id
1 'polypeptide(L)'
;MQYNNIQPAAFVPTGDGEPYRIWCHTLTFPKQWHAPILEFYRHGMPEHRQAKIKQVPIQRLNSALRTVAPDLITVGINASFDNSEPWLYANAQYPVPILTRFIYAWLRDLQPDPKMNPMFRETVERLDLKSLQWGSEQVNLLEHAVSPGGTSLPADRLYRLLPEFLAERIAALPAYRHCGKELSFKRVAVDSRANGAELMSWPPIEYETKKIGTWHYSAVIRVSLKTVPFSETPRIHLSAGVRRWVKGKIYLPRKSGVSTYLLAKSPLVREGLVPQRFAVATLEYDRTGREEVWRQGGPEGLLSTISAIDNLPSPGVFRKEPEAWLNGRDGLTAAAAYHTRMGRHPIGAGLMPSERRRLTEWAAQALHPLFKPAPELERSSIKRQNPKRALRDKVSTPKKATEQQARDIAEINEGIAKSNALARRALTAEALPESSLVVYLLYQKEAMRDHLLAAAEKSLGLEGYCTNDGEDLRAWRAPDLSVRIHMRRIADLGGPLGDMKPPRRSDELNDAIGDRRTAVALFLNTLSDEVAESAHLVIAELDGEKTFEPRTSDPKFAIRLGCADVKIVSQFIRPHDPNTPDEKDDSQFRAAAAWGDGLRQVGVRFIPAHTLPADAIPEKLNQVAFWMVKRQSTERLRSSQFTPVAILIRPSQNCILGRTADMDQWVPYPELLTSLTGIVPAAEEKTVEAQTALTASFVQKTLYALRGQPTLVVTHAQNSRSRWPWLLNSGLVQDRIQLGNGAIQRLALQGKQLRIARISTGDRDETPQWWATSPSSDGGGISKGLWVSADAAGSVENRVFYSTTDKASTRSVAVEASKLTPRTNSTGGLEIKPTVNAWNPDLLEITMAGLQPGDDAEQWAMYLHQQRFSDDYRDGLKLPLIMHLAELTSHYALPHSDETDPESELPPDEDEAAAGTYDDGQAA
;
A
#
# COMPACT_ATOMS: atom_id res chain seq x y z
N MET A 1 23.86 -14.33 -10.69
CA MET A 1 23.34 -15.07 -11.85
C MET A 1 22.32 -14.18 -12.53
N GLN A 2 22.50 -13.89 -13.83
CA GLN A 2 21.56 -13.06 -14.58
C GLN A 2 20.54 -14.03 -15.20
N TYR A 3 19.28 -13.94 -14.76
CA TYR A 3 18.21 -14.78 -15.28
C TYR A 3 17.66 -14.16 -16.57
N ASN A 4 17.28 -14.99 -17.54
CA ASN A 4 16.73 -14.52 -18.82
C ASN A 4 15.21 -14.54 -18.87
N ASN A 5 14.57 -15.31 -17.98
CA ASN A 5 13.11 -15.42 -17.89
C ASN A 5 12.65 -15.24 -16.44
N ILE A 6 11.40 -14.78 -16.30
CA ILE A 6 10.66 -14.80 -15.05
C ILE A 6 9.28 -15.43 -15.27
N GLN A 7 8.81 -16.17 -14.27
CA GLN A 7 7.46 -16.74 -14.29
C GLN A 7 6.55 -15.90 -13.39
N PRO A 8 5.49 -15.28 -13.93
CA PRO A 8 4.43 -14.70 -13.11
C PRO A 8 3.57 -15.82 -12.49
N ALA A 9 3.12 -15.61 -11.26
CA ALA A 9 2.13 -16.41 -10.55
C ALA A 9 0.70 -16.15 -11.09
N ALA A 10 0.58 -16.14 -12.42
CA ALA A 10 -0.64 -15.87 -13.15
C ALA A 10 -0.97 -17.06 -14.05
N PHE A 11 -2.27 -17.28 -14.28
CA PHE A 11 -2.79 -18.38 -15.07
C PHE A 11 -3.84 -17.88 -16.05
N VAL A 12 -3.84 -18.41 -17.26
CA VAL A 12 -4.79 -18.09 -18.33
C VAL A 12 -5.63 -19.33 -18.64
N PRO A 13 -6.88 -19.17 -19.11
CA PRO A 13 -7.67 -20.29 -19.60
C PRO A 13 -6.91 -21.12 -20.64
N THR A 14 -7.04 -22.45 -20.59
CA THR A 14 -6.68 -23.34 -21.69
C THR A 14 -7.75 -23.20 -22.80
N GLY A 15 -7.37 -22.94 -24.06
CA GLY A 15 -8.34 -22.79 -25.18
C GLY A 15 -9.26 -24.01 -25.26
N ASP A 16 -10.56 -23.88 -25.53
CA ASP A 16 -11.14 -23.50 -26.84
C ASP A 16 -12.33 -22.51 -26.77
N GLY A 17 -12.45 -21.72 -25.70
CA GLY A 17 -13.63 -20.84 -25.53
C GLY A 17 -14.92 -21.62 -25.23
N GLU A 18 -14.83 -22.94 -25.01
CA GLU A 18 -15.93 -23.74 -24.52
C GLU A 18 -16.40 -23.20 -23.16
N PRO A 19 -17.69 -22.89 -23.02
CA PRO A 19 -18.22 -22.29 -21.80
C PRO A 19 -18.04 -23.27 -20.64
N TYR A 20 -17.24 -22.89 -19.64
CA TYR A 20 -17.07 -23.70 -18.45
C TYR A 20 -18.24 -23.46 -17.49
N ARG A 21 -19.25 -24.33 -17.61
CA ARG A 21 -20.51 -24.18 -16.90
C ARG A 21 -20.58 -25.02 -15.64
N ILE A 22 -20.89 -24.39 -14.51
CA ILE A 22 -21.17 -25.07 -13.25
C ILE A 22 -22.63 -24.84 -12.83
N TRP A 23 -23.21 -25.82 -12.14
CA TRP A 23 -24.51 -25.67 -11.51
C TRP A 23 -24.35 -25.02 -10.14
N CYS A 24 -25.10 -23.96 -9.91
CA CYS A 24 -25.17 -23.24 -8.64
C CYS A 24 -26.61 -23.17 -8.16
N HIS A 25 -26.82 -23.28 -6.85
CA HIS A 25 -28.04 -22.80 -6.24
C HIS A 25 -27.94 -21.29 -6.08
N THR A 26 -28.96 -20.57 -6.55
CA THR A 26 -28.97 -19.12 -6.58
C THR A 26 -30.18 -18.55 -5.84
N LEU A 27 -29.98 -17.41 -5.18
CA LEU A 27 -31.06 -16.70 -4.51
C LEU A 27 -31.03 -15.22 -4.89
N THR A 28 -32.12 -14.72 -5.44
CA THR A 28 -32.30 -13.32 -5.82
C THR A 28 -33.12 -12.60 -4.77
N PHE A 29 -32.91 -11.29 -4.59
CA PHE A 29 -33.90 -10.48 -3.92
C PHE A 29 -35.07 -10.22 -4.87
N PRO A 30 -36.33 -10.53 -4.50
CA PRO A 30 -37.48 -10.20 -5.31
C PRO A 30 -37.55 -8.70 -5.60
N LYS A 31 -37.75 -8.32 -6.86
CA LYS A 31 -37.83 -6.90 -7.28
C LYS A 31 -38.78 -6.05 -6.43
N GLN A 32 -39.91 -6.64 -6.03
CA GLN A 32 -40.94 -5.98 -5.21
C GLN A 32 -40.46 -5.59 -3.80
N TRP A 33 -39.34 -6.15 -3.31
CA TRP A 33 -38.78 -5.84 -2.00
C TRP A 33 -38.04 -4.51 -1.96
N HIS A 34 -37.60 -4.00 -3.11
CA HIS A 34 -36.73 -2.82 -3.18
C HIS A 34 -37.36 -1.59 -2.51
N ALA A 35 -38.57 -1.20 -2.95
CA ALA A 35 -39.22 0.01 -2.45
C ALA A 35 -39.60 -0.09 -0.96
N PRO A 36 -40.27 -1.15 -0.47
CA PRO A 36 -40.60 -1.29 0.95
C PRO A 36 -39.38 -1.20 1.88
N ILE A 37 -38.28 -1.88 1.57
CA ILE A 37 -37.08 -1.87 2.42
C ILE A 37 -36.43 -0.49 2.42
N LEU A 38 -36.38 0.16 1.25
CA LEU A 38 -35.76 1.48 1.13
C LEU A 38 -36.59 2.58 1.81
N GLU A 39 -37.91 2.51 1.70
CA GLU A 39 -38.86 3.36 2.45
C GLU A 39 -38.66 3.18 3.96
N PHE A 40 -38.65 1.93 4.43
CA PHE A 40 -38.42 1.60 5.84
C PHE A 40 -37.08 2.11 6.36
N TYR A 41 -36.01 1.90 5.60
CA TYR A 41 -34.67 2.36 5.98
C TYR A 41 -34.54 3.88 6.00
N ARG A 42 -35.22 4.61 5.11
CA ARG A 42 -35.16 6.08 5.04
C ARG A 42 -36.09 6.77 6.05
N HIS A 43 -37.06 6.06 6.61
CA HIS A 43 -38.06 6.66 7.50
C HIS A 43 -37.41 7.34 8.71
N GLY A 44 -37.92 8.53 9.07
CA GLY A 44 -37.41 9.37 10.17
C GLY A 44 -36.12 10.15 9.84
N MET A 45 -35.53 9.95 8.66
CA MET A 45 -34.33 10.70 8.26
C MET A 45 -34.69 12.04 7.60
N PRO A 46 -33.88 13.10 7.79
CA PRO A 46 -34.04 14.34 7.05
C PRO A 46 -33.91 14.16 5.53
N GLU A 47 -34.61 14.97 4.74
CA GLU A 47 -34.68 14.86 3.26
C GLU A 47 -33.29 14.82 2.60
N HIS A 48 -32.37 15.68 3.04
CA HIS A 48 -30.99 15.70 2.52
C HIS A 48 -30.23 14.38 2.73
N ARG A 49 -30.57 13.60 3.75
CA ARG A 49 -29.98 12.29 4.05
C ARG A 49 -30.66 11.20 3.23
N GLN A 50 -31.98 11.27 3.07
CA GLN A 50 -32.73 10.36 2.22
C GLN A 50 -32.25 10.41 0.76
N ALA A 51 -32.00 11.62 0.22
CA ALA A 51 -31.53 11.82 -1.14
C ALA A 51 -30.16 11.17 -1.43
N LYS A 52 -29.32 10.95 -0.41
CA LYS A 52 -28.01 10.30 -0.53
C LYS A 52 -28.09 8.78 -0.55
N ILE A 53 -29.13 8.20 0.05
CA ILE A 53 -29.30 6.76 0.19
C ILE A 53 -30.02 6.24 -1.04
N LYS A 54 -29.29 5.81 -2.08
CA LYS A 54 -29.91 5.35 -3.34
C LYS A 54 -30.17 3.85 -3.43
N GLN A 55 -29.58 3.06 -2.55
CA GLN A 55 -29.61 1.60 -2.61
C GLN A 55 -29.87 1.01 -1.22
N VAL A 56 -30.38 -0.23 -1.20
CA VAL A 56 -30.66 -0.95 0.04
C VAL A 56 -29.35 -1.43 0.70
N PRO A 57 -29.13 -1.13 1.99
CA PRO A 57 -27.87 -1.40 2.68
C PRO A 57 -27.76 -2.86 3.15
N ILE A 58 -27.29 -3.75 2.28
CA ILE A 58 -27.10 -5.19 2.62
C ILE A 58 -25.75 -5.53 3.23
N GLN A 59 -24.85 -4.56 3.40
CA GLN A 59 -23.50 -4.81 3.90
C GLN A 59 -23.50 -5.55 5.25
N ARG A 60 -24.40 -5.18 6.16
CA ARG A 60 -24.51 -5.81 7.49
C ARG A 60 -25.02 -7.24 7.40
N LEU A 61 -26.01 -7.49 6.53
CA LEU A 61 -26.51 -8.83 6.23
C LEU A 61 -25.39 -9.71 5.63
N ASN A 62 -24.68 -9.23 4.61
CA ASN A 62 -23.55 -9.96 4.03
C ASN A 62 -22.46 -10.28 5.07
N SER A 63 -22.17 -9.34 5.97
CA SER A 63 -21.21 -9.56 7.06
C SER A 63 -21.68 -10.60 8.07
N ALA A 64 -22.98 -10.62 8.39
CA ALA A 64 -23.56 -11.65 9.25
C ALA A 64 -23.50 -13.04 8.61
N LEU A 65 -23.91 -13.17 7.34
CA LEU A 65 -23.84 -14.42 6.59
C LEU A 65 -22.42 -14.98 6.56
N ARG A 66 -21.42 -14.13 6.33
CA ARG A 66 -19.99 -14.50 6.39
C ARG A 66 -19.56 -15.10 7.74
N THR A 67 -20.21 -14.69 8.83
CA THR A 67 -19.94 -15.21 10.18
C THR A 67 -20.68 -16.51 10.45
N VAL A 68 -21.96 -16.63 10.07
CA VAL A 68 -22.83 -17.72 10.56
C VAL A 68 -23.22 -18.75 9.50
N ALA A 69 -23.13 -18.39 8.23
CA ALA A 69 -23.40 -19.23 7.08
C ALA A 69 -22.28 -19.04 6.02
N PRO A 70 -21.01 -19.31 6.37
CA PRO A 70 -19.85 -18.94 5.57
C PRO A 70 -19.78 -19.63 4.19
N ASP A 71 -20.57 -20.69 3.99
CA ASP A 71 -20.68 -21.39 2.71
C ASP A 71 -21.58 -20.70 1.68
N LEU A 72 -22.33 -19.66 2.09
CA LEU A 72 -23.06 -18.77 1.19
C LEU A 72 -22.10 -17.74 0.59
N ILE A 73 -22.01 -17.71 -0.75
CA ILE A 73 -21.17 -16.77 -1.47
C ILE A 73 -22.01 -15.55 -1.85
N THR A 74 -21.62 -14.39 -1.31
CA THR A 74 -22.19 -13.08 -1.68
C THR A 74 -21.31 -12.45 -2.76
N VAL A 75 -21.91 -12.05 -3.88
CA VAL A 75 -21.16 -11.52 -5.05
C VAL A 75 -21.24 -10.00 -5.21
N GLY A 76 -22.16 -9.33 -4.51
CA GLY A 76 -22.40 -7.89 -4.62
C GLY A 76 -22.16 -7.13 -3.31
N ILE A 77 -21.57 -5.94 -3.41
CA ILE A 77 -21.42 -4.99 -2.29
C ILE A 77 -22.78 -4.34 -1.96
N ASN A 78 -23.61 -4.15 -2.99
CA ASN A 78 -24.94 -3.58 -2.91
C ASN A 78 -25.98 -4.61 -3.35
N ALA A 79 -27.23 -4.43 -2.92
CA ALA A 79 -28.31 -5.31 -3.35
C ALA A 79 -28.69 -5.02 -4.80
N SER A 80 -28.66 -6.07 -5.63
CA SER A 80 -29.43 -6.10 -6.86
C SER A 80 -30.82 -6.62 -6.54
N PHE A 81 -31.84 -5.91 -7.02
CA PHE A 81 -33.25 -6.34 -6.99
C PHE A 81 -33.72 -6.71 -8.39
N ASP A 82 -32.77 -7.10 -9.25
CA ASP A 82 -33.07 -7.73 -10.52
C ASP A 82 -33.13 -9.26 -10.31
N ASN A 83 -34.20 -9.88 -10.82
CA ASN A 83 -34.35 -11.33 -10.76
C ASN A 83 -33.32 -12.04 -11.65
N SER A 84 -32.64 -11.35 -12.56
CA SER A 84 -31.53 -11.92 -13.34
C SER A 84 -30.16 -11.82 -12.66
N GLU A 85 -30.08 -11.17 -11.49
CA GLU A 85 -28.81 -10.98 -10.76
C GLU A 85 -28.90 -11.55 -9.34
N PRO A 86 -28.55 -12.83 -9.14
CA PRO A 86 -28.58 -13.44 -7.83
C PRO A 86 -27.69 -12.74 -6.82
N TRP A 87 -28.21 -12.62 -5.60
CA TRP A 87 -27.50 -12.09 -4.44
C TRP A 87 -26.61 -13.17 -3.80
N LEU A 88 -27.11 -14.41 -3.68
CA LEU A 88 -26.39 -15.55 -3.11
C LEU A 88 -26.14 -16.65 -4.13
N TYR A 89 -24.99 -17.28 -4.00
CA TYR A 89 -24.62 -18.53 -4.66
C TYR A 89 -24.18 -19.55 -3.63
N ALA A 90 -24.54 -20.81 -3.84
CA ALA A 90 -24.14 -21.91 -2.97
C ALA A 90 -24.05 -23.25 -3.72
N ASN A 91 -23.22 -24.16 -3.20
CA ASN A 91 -23.13 -25.54 -3.71
C ASN A 91 -24.30 -26.43 -3.24
N ALA A 92 -24.96 -26.04 -2.15
CA ALA A 92 -26.15 -26.70 -1.62
C ALA A 92 -27.15 -25.64 -1.13
N GLN A 93 -28.44 -25.94 -1.22
CA GLN A 93 -29.48 -25.04 -0.71
C GLN A 93 -29.33 -24.87 0.81
N TYR A 94 -29.28 -23.62 1.26
CA TYR A 94 -29.34 -23.31 2.69
C TYR A 94 -30.80 -23.25 3.15
N PRO A 95 -31.16 -23.74 4.35
CA PRO A 95 -32.56 -23.78 4.78
C PRO A 95 -33.25 -22.41 4.73
N VAL A 96 -34.28 -22.29 3.89
CA VAL A 96 -35.06 -21.05 3.69
C VAL A 96 -35.59 -20.46 5.01
N PRO A 97 -36.14 -21.25 5.96
CA PRO A 97 -36.60 -20.70 7.24
C PRO A 97 -35.52 -19.93 8.01
N ILE A 98 -34.25 -20.33 7.87
CA ILE A 98 -33.12 -19.67 8.53
C ILE A 98 -32.72 -18.39 7.79
N LEU A 99 -32.73 -18.42 6.45
CA LEU A 99 -32.51 -17.22 5.65
C LEU A 99 -33.58 -16.15 5.94
N THR A 100 -34.84 -16.56 6.09
CA THR A 100 -35.93 -15.67 6.52
C THR A 100 -35.64 -15.05 7.89
N ARG A 101 -35.09 -15.82 8.85
CA ARG A 101 -34.66 -15.28 10.15
C ARG A 101 -33.52 -14.27 10.02
N PHE A 102 -32.55 -14.52 9.13
CA PHE A 102 -31.47 -13.57 8.85
C PHE A 102 -31.98 -12.26 8.27
N ILE A 103 -32.89 -12.33 7.29
CA ILE A 103 -33.52 -11.16 6.67
C ILE A 103 -34.33 -10.39 7.72
N TYR A 104 -35.13 -11.08 8.54
CA TYR A 104 -35.90 -10.46 9.62
C TYR A 104 -35.01 -9.73 10.63
N ALA A 105 -33.94 -10.38 11.10
CA ALA A 105 -32.99 -9.79 12.04
C ALA A 105 -32.28 -8.57 11.42
N TRP A 106 -31.91 -8.64 10.15
CA TRP A 106 -31.33 -7.52 9.42
C TRP A 106 -32.31 -6.36 9.26
N LEU A 107 -33.56 -6.61 8.88
CA LEU A 107 -34.58 -5.56 8.78
C LEU A 107 -34.77 -4.85 10.12
N ARG A 108 -34.81 -5.59 11.23
CA ARG A 108 -34.90 -4.99 12.57
C ARG A 108 -33.67 -4.14 12.91
N ASP A 109 -32.48 -4.59 12.51
CA ASP A 109 -31.23 -3.84 12.67
C ASP A 109 -31.14 -2.56 11.81
N LEU A 110 -31.94 -2.43 10.73
CA LEU A 110 -32.03 -1.19 9.95
C LEU A 110 -32.71 -0.05 10.71
N GLN A 111 -33.68 -0.36 11.58
CA GLN A 111 -34.45 0.59 12.38
C GLN A 111 -34.67 0.02 13.79
N PRO A 112 -33.70 0.21 14.70
CA PRO A 112 -33.71 -0.45 16.01
C PRO A 112 -34.76 0.11 16.99
N ASP A 113 -35.33 1.30 16.73
CA ASP A 113 -36.31 1.92 17.64
C ASP A 113 -37.59 1.06 17.75
N PRO A 114 -37.98 0.59 18.96
CA PRO A 114 -39.19 -0.19 19.17
C PRO A 114 -40.48 0.49 18.68
N LYS A 115 -40.51 1.83 18.60
CA LYS A 115 -41.65 2.58 18.05
C LYS A 115 -41.90 2.30 16.56
N MET A 116 -40.89 1.80 15.85
CA MET A 116 -40.96 1.45 14.43
C MET A 116 -41.58 0.06 14.19
N ASN A 117 -41.91 -0.68 15.25
CA ASN A 117 -42.46 -2.03 15.16
C ASN A 117 -43.74 -2.16 14.30
N PRO A 118 -44.70 -1.21 14.31
CA PRO A 118 -45.85 -1.26 13.40
C PRO A 118 -45.43 -1.22 11.92
N MET A 119 -44.57 -0.27 11.55
CA MET A 119 -44.06 -0.14 10.17
C MET A 119 -43.16 -1.33 9.78
N PHE A 120 -42.41 -1.88 10.74
CA PHE A 120 -41.63 -3.09 10.54
C PHE A 120 -42.53 -4.28 10.18
N ARG A 121 -43.64 -4.49 10.90
CA ARG A 121 -44.62 -5.55 10.58
C ARG A 121 -45.24 -5.35 9.21
N GLU A 122 -45.67 -4.13 8.90
CA GLU A 122 -46.20 -3.77 7.58
C GLU A 122 -45.17 -4.05 6.47
N THR A 123 -43.90 -3.70 6.69
CA THR A 123 -42.81 -3.98 5.75
C THR A 123 -42.65 -5.48 5.56
N VAL A 124 -42.54 -6.27 6.63
CA VAL A 124 -42.39 -7.74 6.55
C VAL A 124 -43.57 -8.39 5.83
N GLU A 125 -44.80 -7.93 6.07
CA GLU A 125 -45.99 -8.40 5.37
C GLU A 125 -45.92 -8.10 3.86
N ARG A 126 -45.50 -6.88 3.47
CA ARG A 126 -45.29 -6.50 2.06
C ARG A 126 -44.19 -7.31 1.36
N LEU A 127 -43.21 -7.83 2.10
CA LEU A 127 -42.14 -8.65 1.53
C LEU A 127 -42.58 -10.09 1.23
N ASP A 128 -43.56 -10.64 1.95
CA ASP A 128 -43.92 -12.06 1.85
C ASP A 128 -42.69 -12.99 1.87
N LEU A 129 -41.92 -12.95 2.96
CA LEU A 129 -40.65 -13.71 3.08
C LEU A 129 -40.83 -15.23 2.92
N LYS A 130 -42.06 -15.76 2.97
CA LYS A 130 -42.37 -17.17 2.75
C LYS A 130 -42.29 -17.57 1.27
N SER A 131 -42.38 -16.60 0.36
CA SER A 131 -42.21 -16.81 -1.08
C SER A 131 -40.75 -16.99 -1.51
N LEU A 132 -39.79 -16.83 -0.60
CA LEU A 132 -38.36 -16.95 -0.90
C LEU A 132 -38.01 -18.39 -1.31
N GLN A 133 -37.49 -18.57 -2.52
CA GLN A 133 -37.18 -19.88 -3.09
C GLN A 133 -35.80 -19.88 -3.75
N TRP A 134 -35.06 -20.97 -3.56
CA TRP A 134 -33.81 -21.20 -4.27
C TRP A 134 -34.07 -21.51 -5.74
N GLY A 135 -33.38 -20.79 -6.62
CA GLY A 135 -33.23 -21.14 -8.02
C GLY A 135 -32.10 -22.14 -8.26
N SER A 136 -32.04 -22.65 -9.48
CA SER A 136 -30.91 -23.39 -10.00
C SER A 136 -30.45 -22.70 -11.28
N GLU A 137 -29.19 -22.30 -11.33
CA GLU A 137 -28.62 -21.59 -12.48
C GLU A 137 -27.34 -22.30 -12.92
N GLN A 138 -27.17 -22.38 -14.24
CA GLN A 138 -25.93 -22.82 -14.83
C GLN A 138 -25.06 -21.61 -15.16
N VAL A 139 -24.00 -21.40 -14.38
CA VAL A 139 -23.11 -20.23 -14.49
C VAL A 139 -21.91 -20.59 -15.35
N ASN A 140 -21.65 -19.81 -16.41
CA ASN A 140 -20.40 -19.90 -17.17
C ASN A 140 -19.29 -19.13 -16.45
N LEU A 141 -18.31 -19.83 -15.86
CA LEU A 141 -17.22 -19.21 -15.10
C LEU A 141 -16.19 -18.49 -15.97
N LEU A 142 -16.29 -18.57 -17.30
CA LEU A 142 -15.41 -17.86 -18.24
C LEU A 142 -16.18 -16.80 -19.05
N GLU A 143 -17.41 -16.46 -18.67
CA GLU A 143 -18.17 -15.44 -19.37
C GLU A 143 -17.49 -14.05 -19.27
N HIS A 144 -17.30 -13.41 -20.40
CA HIS A 144 -16.76 -12.07 -20.47
C HIS A 144 -17.23 -11.39 -21.75
N ALA A 145 -17.31 -10.07 -21.71
CA ALA A 145 -17.32 -9.24 -22.90
C ALA A 145 -15.89 -8.78 -23.23
N VAL A 146 -15.71 -8.11 -24.36
CA VAL A 146 -14.46 -7.44 -24.72
C VAL A 146 -14.73 -5.95 -24.82
N SER A 147 -13.86 -5.13 -24.22
CA SER A 147 -13.96 -3.68 -24.29
C SER A 147 -13.65 -3.17 -25.70
N PRO A 148 -14.03 -1.93 -26.06
CA PRO A 148 -13.61 -1.33 -27.34
C PRO A 148 -12.08 -1.27 -27.55
N GLY A 149 -11.29 -1.39 -26.48
CA GLY A 149 -9.83 -1.45 -26.53
C GLY A 149 -9.25 -2.86 -26.59
N GLY A 150 -10.07 -3.91 -26.69
CA GLY A 150 -9.58 -5.31 -26.72
C GLY A 150 -9.26 -5.89 -25.35
N THR A 151 -9.76 -5.30 -24.26
CA THR A 151 -9.55 -5.83 -22.90
C THR A 151 -10.71 -6.72 -22.49
N SER A 152 -10.42 -7.88 -21.88
CA SER A 152 -11.42 -8.75 -21.26
C SER A 152 -12.24 -8.01 -20.20
N LEU A 153 -13.55 -8.19 -20.23
CA LEU A 153 -14.52 -7.69 -19.26
C LEU A 153 -15.33 -8.86 -18.67
N PRO A 154 -14.77 -9.63 -17.72
CA PRO A 154 -15.52 -10.66 -17.01
C PRO A 154 -16.77 -10.07 -16.35
N ALA A 155 -17.86 -10.85 -16.31
CA ALA A 155 -19.05 -10.43 -15.59
C ALA A 155 -18.73 -10.18 -14.10
N ASP A 156 -19.34 -9.16 -13.50
CA ASP A 156 -18.99 -8.68 -12.14
C ASP A 156 -19.01 -9.80 -11.09
N ARG A 157 -19.97 -10.72 -11.17
CA ARG A 157 -20.09 -11.89 -10.28
C ARG A 157 -18.86 -12.81 -10.31
N LEU A 158 -18.17 -12.90 -11.44
CA LEU A 158 -17.02 -13.81 -11.60
C LEU A 158 -15.80 -13.35 -10.81
N TYR A 159 -15.67 -12.07 -10.48
CA TYR A 159 -14.59 -11.60 -9.60
C TYR A 159 -14.64 -12.23 -8.20
N ARG A 160 -15.79 -12.80 -7.81
CA ARG A 160 -15.98 -13.58 -6.60
C ARG A 160 -16.12 -15.08 -6.87
N LEU A 161 -17.01 -15.47 -7.80
CA LEU A 161 -17.39 -16.88 -8.00
C LEU A 161 -16.26 -17.74 -8.54
N LEU A 162 -15.56 -17.29 -9.59
CA LEU A 162 -14.49 -18.07 -10.20
C LEU A 162 -13.33 -18.29 -9.22
N PRO A 163 -12.83 -17.28 -8.49
CA PRO A 163 -11.85 -17.49 -7.41
C PRO A 163 -12.31 -18.44 -6.31
N GLU A 164 -13.58 -18.37 -5.87
CA GLU A 164 -14.13 -19.29 -4.85
C GLU A 164 -14.17 -20.74 -5.33
N PHE A 165 -14.58 -20.96 -6.59
CA PHE A 165 -14.55 -22.26 -7.21
C PHE A 165 -13.13 -22.83 -7.31
N LEU A 166 -12.16 -22.02 -7.74
CA LEU A 166 -10.76 -22.45 -7.80
C LEU A 166 -10.17 -22.70 -6.41
N ALA A 167 -10.54 -21.90 -5.41
CA ALA A 167 -10.13 -22.12 -4.02
C ALA A 167 -10.70 -23.44 -3.46
N GLU A 168 -11.90 -23.84 -3.84
CA GLU A 168 -12.44 -25.16 -3.50
C GLU A 168 -11.59 -26.30 -4.06
N ARG A 169 -11.20 -26.18 -5.34
CA ARG A 169 -10.33 -27.17 -5.98
C ARG A 169 -8.94 -27.24 -5.33
N ILE A 170 -8.35 -26.09 -4.98
CA ILE A 170 -7.06 -26.05 -4.27
C ILE A 170 -7.18 -26.69 -2.88
N ALA A 171 -8.25 -26.41 -2.14
CA ALA A 171 -8.48 -27.00 -0.82
C ALA A 171 -8.69 -28.52 -0.84
N ALA A 172 -9.09 -29.08 -1.99
CA ALA A 172 -9.28 -30.51 -2.20
C ALA A 172 -8.00 -31.26 -2.61
N LEU A 173 -6.89 -30.55 -2.87
CA LEU A 173 -5.60 -31.20 -3.14
C LEU A 173 -5.09 -31.97 -1.92
N PRO A 174 -4.26 -33.01 -2.13
CA PRO A 174 -3.43 -33.56 -1.06
C PRO A 174 -2.60 -32.46 -0.39
N ALA A 175 -2.30 -32.65 0.90
CA ALA A 175 -1.51 -31.70 1.67
C ALA A 175 -0.23 -31.31 0.93
N TYR A 176 0.16 -30.04 1.01
CA TYR A 176 1.44 -29.57 0.50
C TYR A 176 2.57 -30.18 1.34
N ARG A 177 3.45 -30.97 0.72
CA ARG A 177 4.55 -31.67 1.40
C ARG A 177 5.91 -31.19 0.91
N HIS A 178 6.77 -30.78 1.84
CA HIS A 178 8.16 -30.46 1.52
C HIS A 178 9.08 -30.72 2.72
N CYS A 179 10.22 -31.38 2.49
CA CYS A 179 11.22 -31.73 3.50
C CYS A 179 10.61 -32.28 4.82
N GLY A 180 9.65 -33.20 4.71
CA GLY A 180 9.03 -33.87 5.86
C GLY A 180 7.97 -33.04 6.62
N LYS A 181 7.68 -31.80 6.19
CA LYS A 181 6.58 -30.99 6.74
C LYS A 181 5.40 -30.98 5.78
N GLU A 182 4.20 -31.12 6.33
CA GLU A 182 2.94 -31.10 5.58
C GLU A 182 2.07 -29.90 6.00
N LEU A 183 1.41 -29.27 5.04
CA LEU A 183 0.43 -28.20 5.25
C LEU A 183 -0.87 -28.51 4.52
N SER A 184 -1.98 -28.50 5.24
CA SER A 184 -3.33 -28.61 4.67
C SER A 184 -3.99 -27.25 4.62
N PHE A 185 -4.79 -26.98 3.59
CA PHE A 185 -5.43 -25.68 3.39
C PHE A 185 -6.94 -25.76 3.55
N LYS A 186 -7.52 -24.74 4.18
CA LYS A 186 -8.96 -24.56 4.31
C LYS A 186 -9.35 -23.23 3.69
N ARG A 187 -10.51 -23.20 3.04
CA ARG A 187 -11.12 -21.95 2.53
C ARG A 187 -11.46 -21.01 3.69
N VAL A 188 -11.50 -19.72 3.38
CA VAL A 188 -11.94 -18.66 4.28
C VAL A 188 -13.09 -17.90 3.63
N ALA A 189 -14.18 -17.67 4.36
CA ALA A 189 -15.22 -16.74 3.95
C ALA A 189 -14.66 -15.32 4.00
N VAL A 190 -14.31 -14.76 2.85
CA VAL A 190 -13.84 -13.37 2.72
C VAL A 190 -15.00 -12.39 2.56
N ASP A 191 -14.72 -11.10 2.74
CA ASP A 191 -15.70 -10.04 2.54
C ASP A 191 -16.17 -9.99 1.08
N SER A 192 -17.44 -9.65 0.82
CA SER A 192 -17.95 -9.35 -0.53
C SER A 192 -17.12 -8.28 -1.28
N ARG A 193 -16.42 -7.40 -0.56
CA ARG A 193 -15.49 -6.40 -1.12
C ARG A 193 -14.12 -6.95 -1.47
N ALA A 194 -13.77 -8.13 -0.95
CA ALA A 194 -12.53 -8.79 -1.31
C ALA A 194 -12.76 -9.42 -2.70
N ASN A 195 -12.27 -8.75 -3.75
CA ASN A 195 -12.31 -9.24 -5.13
C ASN A 195 -11.39 -10.47 -5.28
N GLY A 196 -11.85 -11.64 -4.87
CA GLY A 196 -11.10 -12.89 -4.89
C GLY A 196 -11.56 -13.88 -3.82
N ALA A 197 -10.77 -14.93 -3.57
CA ALA A 197 -10.96 -15.91 -2.51
C ALA A 197 -9.66 -16.11 -1.72
N GLU A 198 -9.75 -16.66 -0.51
CA GLU A 198 -8.60 -16.91 0.36
C GLU A 198 -8.61 -18.34 0.91
N LEU A 199 -7.45 -18.98 0.91
CA LEU A 199 -7.16 -20.20 1.63
C LEU A 199 -6.10 -19.95 2.69
N MET A 200 -6.16 -20.73 3.76
CA MET A 200 -5.25 -20.63 4.88
C MET A 200 -4.82 -22.01 5.36
N SER A 201 -3.54 -22.17 5.69
CA SER A 201 -3.07 -23.44 6.23
C SER A 201 -3.60 -23.67 7.65
N TRP A 202 -4.13 -24.86 7.91
CA TRP A 202 -4.60 -25.28 9.23
C TRP A 202 -4.29 -26.75 9.51
N PRO A 203 -3.81 -27.12 10.72
CA PRO A 203 -3.52 -26.27 11.90
C PRO A 203 -2.43 -25.21 11.63
N PRO A 204 -2.34 -24.15 12.46
CA PRO A 204 -1.33 -23.14 12.30
C PRO A 204 0.07 -23.74 12.51
N ILE A 205 1.07 -23.13 11.90
CA ILE A 205 2.47 -23.45 12.09
C ILE A 205 2.93 -22.88 13.43
N GLU A 206 3.57 -23.72 14.22
CA GLU A 206 4.18 -23.38 15.50
C GLU A 206 5.65 -22.96 15.29
N TYR A 207 6.04 -21.87 15.94
CA TYR A 207 7.43 -21.45 16.07
C TYR A 207 7.73 -21.25 17.56
N GLU A 208 8.54 -22.14 18.10
CA GLU A 208 8.93 -22.14 19.50
C GLU A 208 10.41 -21.77 19.65
N THR A 209 10.71 -20.90 20.61
CA THR A 209 12.07 -20.79 21.12
C THR A 209 12.05 -20.59 22.63
N LYS A 210 13.13 -21.02 23.32
CA LYS A 210 13.28 -20.90 24.77
C LYS A 210 13.12 -19.47 25.32
N LYS A 211 13.38 -18.44 24.50
CA LYS A 211 13.37 -17.03 24.94
C LYS A 211 12.02 -16.32 24.71
N ILE A 212 11.25 -16.72 23.70
CA ILE A 212 10.02 -16.00 23.29
C ILE A 212 8.74 -16.87 23.36
N GLY A 213 8.87 -18.13 23.79
CA GLY A 213 7.79 -19.11 23.83
C GLY A 213 7.25 -19.50 22.46
N THR A 214 6.11 -20.18 22.42
CA THR A 214 5.45 -20.59 21.17
C THR A 214 4.68 -19.44 20.54
N TRP A 215 4.80 -19.31 19.22
CA TRP A 215 4.06 -18.36 18.39
C TRP A 215 3.45 -19.08 17.20
N HIS A 216 2.28 -18.62 16.76
CA HIS A 216 1.50 -19.30 15.72
C HIS A 216 1.34 -18.42 14.47
N TYR A 217 1.42 -19.03 13.30
CA TYR A 217 1.19 -18.36 12.02
C TYR A 217 0.73 -19.37 10.95
N SER A 218 0.06 -18.91 9.91
CA SER A 218 -0.42 -19.77 8.81
C SER A 218 0.07 -19.27 7.46
N ALA A 219 0.28 -20.19 6.52
CA ALA A 219 0.40 -19.84 5.11
C ALA A 219 -0.95 -19.35 4.59
N VAL A 220 -0.93 -18.37 3.69
CA VAL A 220 -2.13 -17.86 3.01
C VAL A 220 -1.93 -17.93 1.50
N ILE A 221 -2.96 -18.39 0.79
CA ILE A 221 -3.05 -18.32 -0.67
C ILE A 221 -4.28 -17.51 -1.02
N ARG A 222 -4.11 -16.44 -1.78
CA ARG A 222 -5.21 -15.67 -2.37
C ARG A 222 -5.35 -16.00 -3.83
N VAL A 223 -6.59 -16.18 -4.27
CA VAL A 223 -6.96 -16.40 -5.66
C VAL A 223 -7.72 -15.16 -6.11
N SER A 224 -7.33 -14.54 -7.22
CA SER A 224 -8.04 -13.36 -7.72
C SER A 224 -8.16 -13.38 -9.24
N LEU A 225 -9.30 -12.90 -9.74
CA LEU A 225 -9.55 -12.67 -11.16
C LEU A 225 -9.09 -11.26 -11.53
N LYS A 226 -8.27 -11.16 -12.57
CA LYS A 226 -7.66 -9.91 -13.05
C LYS A 226 -7.73 -9.84 -14.56
N THR A 227 -7.57 -8.63 -15.09
CA THR A 227 -7.51 -8.36 -16.53
C THR A 227 -6.23 -7.58 -16.81
N VAL A 228 -5.74 -7.66 -18.05
CA VAL A 228 -4.57 -6.91 -18.52
C VAL A 228 -5.04 -6.00 -19.66
N PRO A 229 -4.63 -4.72 -19.70
CA PRO A 229 -4.97 -3.84 -20.82
C PRO A 229 -4.66 -4.46 -22.18
N PHE A 230 -5.59 -4.32 -23.13
CA PHE A 230 -5.46 -4.79 -24.51
C PHE A 230 -5.36 -6.32 -24.65
N SER A 231 -5.70 -7.08 -23.61
CA SER A 231 -5.77 -8.55 -23.67
C SER A 231 -7.22 -9.02 -23.48
N GLU A 232 -7.73 -9.76 -24.45
CA GLU A 232 -9.07 -10.36 -24.42
C GLU A 232 -9.17 -11.50 -23.38
N THR A 233 -8.02 -12.00 -22.92
CA THR A 233 -7.93 -13.14 -22.00
C THR A 233 -7.82 -12.67 -20.55
N PRO A 234 -8.76 -13.08 -19.67
CA PRO A 234 -8.65 -12.80 -18.24
C PRO A 234 -7.58 -13.68 -17.58
N ARG A 235 -7.11 -13.29 -16.39
CA ARG A 235 -6.04 -13.98 -15.66
C ARG A 235 -6.46 -14.31 -14.24
N ILE A 236 -6.04 -15.47 -13.74
CA ILE A 236 -6.09 -15.82 -12.33
C ILE A 236 -4.72 -15.55 -11.72
N HIS A 237 -4.66 -14.72 -10.69
CA HIS A 237 -3.44 -14.53 -9.90
C HIS A 237 -3.51 -15.39 -8.64
N LEU A 238 -2.41 -16.09 -8.34
CA LEU A 238 -2.16 -16.74 -7.06
C LEU A 238 -1.13 -15.94 -6.26
N SER A 239 -1.56 -15.41 -5.11
CA SER A 239 -0.68 -14.66 -4.21
C SER A 239 -0.46 -15.42 -2.92
N ALA A 240 0.80 -15.73 -2.62
CA ALA A 240 1.20 -16.44 -1.41
C ALA A 240 1.70 -15.47 -0.32
N GLY A 241 1.38 -15.74 0.94
CA GLY A 241 1.78 -14.92 2.08
C GLY A 241 1.69 -15.64 3.43
N VAL A 242 1.77 -14.86 4.50
CA VAL A 242 1.70 -15.35 5.89
C VAL A 242 0.67 -14.55 6.67
N ARG A 243 -0.14 -15.24 7.48
CA ARG A 243 -1.02 -14.66 8.49
C ARG A 243 -0.48 -15.00 9.88
N ARG A 244 -0.41 -14.00 10.75
CA ARG A 244 0.07 -14.12 12.12
C ARG A 244 -1.11 -14.18 13.08
N TRP A 245 -0.96 -14.89 14.19
CA TRP A 245 -1.99 -15.02 15.21
C TRP A 245 -1.60 -14.29 16.49
N VAL A 246 -2.59 -13.73 17.18
CA VAL A 246 -2.36 -13.05 18.46
C VAL A 246 -1.88 -14.07 19.50
N LYS A 247 -0.91 -13.63 20.32
CA LYS A 247 -0.45 -14.31 21.53
C LYS A 247 -0.85 -13.50 22.75
N GLY A 248 -1.38 -14.14 23.79
CA GLY A 248 -1.91 -13.47 24.98
C GLY A 248 -3.18 -12.65 24.73
N LYS A 249 -3.45 -11.68 25.59
CA LYS A 249 -4.67 -10.85 25.56
C LYS A 249 -4.78 -10.06 24.26
N ILE A 250 -5.94 -10.11 23.60
CA ILE A 250 -6.20 -9.34 22.39
C ILE A 250 -6.27 -7.85 22.73
N TYR A 251 -5.39 -7.07 22.10
CA TYR A 251 -5.49 -5.62 22.06
C TYR A 251 -6.54 -5.19 21.05
N LEU A 252 -7.55 -4.44 21.51
CA LEU A 252 -8.65 -3.91 20.69
C LEU A 252 -8.46 -2.39 20.53
N PRO A 253 -8.00 -1.91 19.36
CA PRO A 253 -7.87 -0.48 19.12
C PRO A 253 -9.22 0.24 19.19
N ARG A 254 -9.22 1.49 19.68
CA ARG A 254 -10.45 2.30 19.94
C ARG A 254 -11.38 2.52 18.73
N LYS A 255 -11.01 2.12 17.50
CA LYS A 255 -11.79 2.30 16.26
C LYS A 255 -11.69 1.17 15.23
N SER A 256 -10.99 0.08 15.53
CA SER A 256 -10.84 -1.03 14.58
C SER A 256 -10.99 -2.33 15.32
N GLY A 257 -11.89 -3.18 14.85
CA GLY A 257 -12.01 -4.53 15.36
C GLY A 257 -10.93 -5.45 14.80
N VAL A 258 -10.79 -6.60 15.46
CA VAL A 258 -9.84 -7.66 15.12
C VAL A 258 -10.57 -8.76 14.38
N SER A 259 -10.06 -9.15 13.21
CA SER A 259 -10.65 -10.25 12.46
C SER A 259 -10.38 -11.58 13.16
N THR A 260 -11.45 -12.32 13.46
CA THR A 260 -11.40 -13.63 14.10
C THR A 260 -11.89 -14.69 13.14
N TYR A 261 -11.12 -15.76 12.99
CA TYR A 261 -11.37 -16.87 12.08
C TYR A 261 -11.94 -18.02 12.89
N LEU A 262 -13.08 -18.56 12.45
CA LEU A 262 -13.88 -19.53 13.19
C LEU A 262 -14.11 -20.77 12.32
N LEU A 263 -13.74 -21.95 12.83
CA LEU A 263 -14.01 -23.24 12.19
C LEU A 263 -14.81 -24.12 13.15
N ALA A 264 -16.08 -24.31 12.84
CA ALA A 264 -17.02 -25.04 13.68
C ALA A 264 -17.20 -26.48 13.19
N LYS A 265 -17.32 -27.43 14.13
CA LYS A 265 -17.71 -28.83 13.85
C LYS A 265 -19.21 -29.06 13.86
N SER A 266 -19.97 -28.05 14.30
CA SER A 266 -21.42 -28.03 14.38
C SER A 266 -21.96 -26.78 13.67
N PRO A 267 -23.26 -26.72 13.32
CA PRO A 267 -23.85 -25.52 12.76
C PRO A 267 -23.70 -24.32 13.72
N LEU A 268 -23.35 -23.15 13.18
CA LEU A 268 -23.25 -21.91 13.96
C LEU A 268 -24.62 -21.30 14.29
N VAL A 269 -25.67 -21.77 13.64
CA VAL A 269 -27.07 -21.40 13.88
C VAL A 269 -27.87 -22.70 13.99
N ARG A 270 -28.82 -22.73 14.93
CA ARG A 270 -29.72 -23.87 15.13
C ARG A 270 -30.42 -24.23 13.82
N GLU A 271 -30.44 -25.53 13.49
CA GLU A 271 -30.98 -26.09 12.23
C GLU A 271 -30.23 -25.67 10.95
N GLY A 272 -29.12 -24.92 11.09
CA GLY A 272 -28.27 -24.52 9.97
C GLY A 272 -27.38 -25.65 9.46
N LEU A 273 -26.59 -25.36 8.43
CA LEU A 273 -25.60 -26.28 7.91
C LEU A 273 -24.27 -26.16 8.66
N VAL A 274 -23.52 -27.27 8.74
CA VAL A 274 -22.16 -27.28 9.30
C VAL A 274 -21.20 -26.60 8.33
N PRO A 275 -20.49 -25.53 8.76
CA PRO A 275 -19.51 -24.84 7.93
C PRO A 275 -18.41 -25.76 7.39
N GLN A 276 -18.13 -25.68 6.08
CA GLN A 276 -17.01 -26.40 5.46
C GLN A 276 -15.74 -25.54 5.31
N ARG A 277 -15.81 -24.27 5.74
CA ARG A 277 -14.75 -23.28 5.64
C ARG A 277 -14.68 -22.40 6.88
N PHE A 278 -13.61 -21.64 7.04
CA PHE A 278 -13.52 -20.65 8.10
C PHE A 278 -14.55 -19.55 7.91
N ALA A 279 -15.45 -19.38 8.88
CA ALA A 279 -16.19 -18.15 9.07
C ALA A 279 -15.26 -17.04 9.57
N VAL A 280 -15.65 -15.80 9.36
CA VAL A 280 -14.88 -14.64 9.86
C VAL A 280 -15.80 -13.65 10.56
N ALA A 281 -15.54 -13.47 11.85
CA ALA A 281 -16.17 -12.46 12.69
C ALA A 281 -15.18 -11.31 12.96
N THR A 282 -15.67 -10.22 13.55
CA THR A 282 -14.84 -9.10 13.98
C THR A 282 -15.10 -8.79 15.45
N LEU A 283 -14.09 -8.99 16.28
CA LEU A 283 -14.13 -8.64 17.70
C LEU A 283 -13.83 -7.15 17.86
N GLU A 284 -14.66 -6.42 18.57
CA GLU A 284 -14.44 -5.01 18.88
C GLU A 284 -14.89 -4.63 20.28
N TYR A 285 -14.51 -3.44 20.72
CA TYR A 285 -14.95 -2.89 21.99
C TYR A 285 -16.10 -1.91 21.74
N ASP A 286 -17.30 -2.23 22.22
CA ASP A 286 -18.42 -1.30 22.18
C ASP A 286 -18.28 -0.27 23.30
N ARG A 287 -18.34 1.00 22.92
CA ARG A 287 -18.20 2.12 23.85
C ARG A 287 -19.50 2.42 24.59
N THR A 288 -20.64 2.13 23.95
CA THR A 288 -21.96 2.43 24.52
C THR A 288 -22.28 1.45 25.62
N GLY A 289 -22.15 0.14 25.33
CA GLY A 289 -22.29 -0.94 26.31
C GLY A 289 -21.09 -1.12 27.24
N ARG A 290 -19.92 -0.55 26.92
CA ARG A 290 -18.64 -0.73 27.65
C ARG A 290 -18.21 -2.18 27.78
N GLU A 291 -18.37 -2.95 26.71
CA GLU A 291 -18.09 -4.39 26.69
C GLU A 291 -17.48 -4.82 25.35
N GLU A 292 -16.85 -5.98 25.33
CA GLU A 292 -16.42 -6.62 24.09
C GLU A 292 -17.61 -7.23 23.35
N VAL A 293 -17.71 -6.94 22.05
CA VAL A 293 -18.79 -7.46 21.21
C VAL A 293 -18.27 -8.01 19.90
N TRP A 294 -19.04 -8.92 19.31
CA TRP A 294 -18.89 -9.24 17.89
C TRP A 294 -19.58 -8.14 17.08
N ARG A 295 -18.84 -7.43 16.21
CA ARG A 295 -19.36 -6.36 15.35
C ARG A 295 -20.60 -6.77 14.57
N GLN A 296 -20.63 -8.02 14.10
CA GLN A 296 -21.73 -8.59 13.34
C GLN A 296 -22.99 -8.77 14.20
N GLY A 297 -22.86 -8.71 15.53
CA GLY A 297 -23.97 -8.64 16.48
C GLY A 297 -24.76 -7.34 16.33
N GLY A 298 -24.13 -6.18 16.16
CA GLY A 298 -24.88 -4.94 16.02
C GLY A 298 -25.64 -4.46 17.26
N PRO A 299 -26.24 -3.26 17.22
CA PRO A 299 -26.90 -2.63 18.37
C PRO A 299 -28.12 -3.41 18.90
N GLU A 300 -28.86 -4.13 18.05
CA GLU A 300 -30.00 -4.97 18.46
C GLU A 300 -29.66 -6.46 18.54
N GLY A 301 -28.38 -6.84 18.37
CA GLY A 301 -27.98 -8.23 18.42
C GLY A 301 -28.54 -9.07 17.26
N LEU A 302 -28.23 -8.72 16.01
CA LEU A 302 -28.46 -9.57 14.83
C LEU A 302 -28.02 -11.02 15.11
N LEU A 303 -26.84 -11.22 15.69
CA LEU A 303 -26.34 -12.55 16.07
C LEU A 303 -27.11 -13.21 17.23
N SER A 304 -27.63 -12.44 18.19
CA SER A 304 -28.44 -12.98 19.30
C SER A 304 -29.85 -13.34 18.83
N THR A 305 -30.45 -12.52 17.95
CA THR A 305 -31.78 -12.73 17.35
C THR A 305 -31.85 -14.03 16.55
N ILE A 306 -30.74 -14.45 15.94
CA ILE A 306 -30.65 -15.69 15.17
C ILE A 306 -30.11 -16.86 16.00
N SER A 307 -29.94 -16.68 17.31
CA SER A 307 -29.36 -17.66 18.25
C SER A 307 -27.97 -18.17 17.81
N ALA A 308 -27.18 -17.32 17.13
CA ALA A 308 -25.81 -17.64 16.73
C ALA A 308 -24.81 -17.33 17.85
N ILE A 309 -25.13 -16.38 18.72
CA ILE A 309 -24.20 -15.90 19.75
C ILE A 309 -23.75 -17.00 20.70
N ASP A 310 -24.64 -17.95 21.01
CA ASP A 310 -24.37 -19.09 21.89
C ASP A 310 -23.38 -20.10 21.26
N ASN A 311 -23.23 -20.07 19.93
CA ASN A 311 -22.31 -20.92 19.18
C ASN A 311 -20.99 -20.19 18.84
N LEU A 312 -20.81 -18.96 19.32
CA LEU A 312 -19.59 -18.19 19.18
C LEU A 312 -18.85 -18.14 20.54
N PRO A 313 -17.53 -17.92 20.54
CA PRO A 313 -16.81 -17.68 21.78
C PRO A 313 -17.40 -16.44 22.46
N SER A 314 -17.55 -16.48 23.78
CA SER A 314 -17.82 -15.27 24.55
C SER A 314 -16.74 -14.23 24.24
N PRO A 315 -17.10 -13.01 23.78
CA PRO A 315 -16.12 -11.99 23.39
C PRO A 315 -15.07 -11.69 24.47
N GLY A 316 -15.51 -11.56 25.72
CA GLY A 316 -14.63 -11.28 26.86
C GLY A 316 -13.67 -12.44 27.17
N VAL A 317 -14.14 -13.69 27.12
CA VAL A 317 -13.30 -14.88 27.33
C VAL A 317 -12.29 -15.03 26.20
N PHE A 318 -12.75 -14.91 24.96
CA PHE A 318 -11.88 -15.02 23.78
C PHE A 318 -10.83 -13.92 23.72
N ARG A 319 -11.17 -12.69 24.15
CA ARG A 319 -10.20 -11.60 24.29
C ARG A 319 -9.08 -11.94 25.27
N LYS A 320 -9.41 -12.54 26.41
CA LYS A 320 -8.44 -12.87 27.47
C LYS A 320 -7.54 -14.04 27.07
N GLU A 321 -8.11 -15.07 26.47
CA GLU A 321 -7.43 -16.34 26.23
C GLU A 321 -7.62 -16.86 24.78
N PRO A 322 -7.18 -16.12 23.74
CA PRO A 322 -7.41 -16.54 22.36
C PRO A 322 -6.68 -17.83 21.98
N GLU A 323 -5.53 -18.10 22.59
CA GLU A 323 -4.70 -19.27 22.28
C GLU A 323 -5.36 -20.60 22.68
N ALA A 324 -6.22 -20.58 23.71
CA ALA A 324 -6.97 -21.76 24.15
C ALA A 324 -7.95 -22.30 23.08
N TRP A 325 -8.23 -21.53 22.04
CA TRP A 325 -9.16 -21.88 20.97
C TRP A 325 -8.49 -22.40 19.70
N LEU A 326 -7.15 -22.31 19.58
CA LEU A 326 -6.42 -22.72 18.37
C LEU A 326 -6.56 -24.22 18.08
N ASN A 327 -6.56 -25.05 19.12
CA ASN A 327 -6.69 -26.50 18.97
C ASN A 327 -8.15 -26.99 19.08
N GLY A 328 -9.11 -26.06 19.10
CA GLY A 328 -10.52 -26.33 19.26
C GLY A 328 -10.94 -26.40 20.73
N ARG A 329 -12.06 -25.74 21.05
CA ARG A 329 -12.73 -25.71 22.35
C ARG A 329 -14.24 -25.75 22.09
N ASP A 330 -14.96 -26.62 22.80
CA ASP A 330 -16.42 -26.75 22.67
C ASP A 330 -16.91 -26.98 21.22
N GLY A 331 -16.14 -27.74 20.43
CA GLY A 331 -16.45 -28.02 19.02
C GLY A 331 -16.13 -26.87 18.05
N LEU A 332 -15.53 -25.78 18.53
CA LEU A 332 -15.17 -24.61 17.76
C LEU A 332 -13.66 -24.33 17.83
N THR A 333 -13.04 -24.15 16.68
CA THR A 333 -11.70 -23.60 16.57
C THR A 333 -11.77 -22.11 16.27
N ALA A 334 -11.02 -21.28 17.01
CA ALA A 334 -11.00 -19.84 16.79
C ALA A 334 -9.57 -19.26 16.83
N ALA A 335 -9.30 -18.27 15.98
CA ALA A 335 -8.00 -17.61 15.92
C ALA A 335 -8.14 -16.11 15.60
N ALA A 336 -7.54 -15.25 16.44
CA ALA A 336 -7.53 -13.80 16.25
C ALA A 336 -6.32 -13.37 15.43
N ALA A 337 -6.56 -12.70 14.30
CA ALA A 337 -5.48 -12.23 13.44
C ALA A 337 -4.69 -11.11 14.11
N TYR A 338 -3.37 -11.25 14.14
CA TYR A 338 -2.48 -10.21 14.62
C TYR A 338 -2.39 -9.08 13.59
N HIS A 339 -2.50 -7.85 14.07
CA HIS A 339 -2.12 -6.65 13.33
C HIS A 339 -0.84 -6.08 13.95
N THR A 340 -0.01 -5.44 13.15
CA THR A 340 1.20 -4.79 13.64
C THR A 340 0.93 -3.70 14.70
N ARG A 341 -0.34 -3.28 14.87
CA ARG A 341 -0.80 -2.32 15.90
C ARG A 341 -0.86 -2.90 17.30
N MET A 342 -0.60 -4.19 17.42
CA MET A 342 -0.67 -4.96 18.67
C MET A 342 0.72 -5.22 19.24
N GLY A 343 1.72 -4.40 18.90
CA GLY A 343 3.13 -4.60 19.29
C GLY A 343 3.88 -5.47 18.30
N ARG A 344 4.93 -6.16 18.74
CA ARG A 344 5.85 -6.94 17.88
C ARG A 344 5.43 -8.41 17.76
N HIS A 345 5.54 -8.96 16.55
CA HIS A 345 5.42 -10.41 16.31
C HIS A 345 6.73 -10.95 15.72
N PRO A 346 7.27 -12.08 16.21
CA PRO A 346 8.61 -12.53 15.83
C PRO A 346 8.69 -13.04 14.39
N ILE A 347 7.58 -13.53 13.83
CA ILE A 347 7.52 -14.04 12.45
C ILE A 347 7.60 -12.88 11.45
N GLY A 348 8.56 -12.93 10.53
CA GLY A 348 8.76 -11.91 9.51
C GLY A 348 7.67 -11.91 8.43
N ALA A 349 7.52 -10.81 7.69
CA ALA A 349 6.52 -10.64 6.64
C ALA A 349 6.93 -11.33 5.32
N GLY A 350 5.93 -11.73 4.50
CA GLY A 350 6.12 -12.28 3.15
C GLY A 350 6.83 -13.65 3.07
N LEU A 351 6.93 -14.19 1.85
CA LEU A 351 7.65 -15.42 1.50
C LEU A 351 8.73 -15.13 0.46
N MET A 352 9.86 -15.82 0.52
CA MET A 352 10.93 -15.68 -0.49
C MET A 352 10.56 -16.41 -1.80
N PRO A 353 11.17 -16.07 -2.95
CA PRO A 353 10.76 -16.57 -4.26
C PRO A 353 10.74 -18.09 -4.38
N SER A 354 11.72 -18.81 -3.82
CA SER A 354 11.75 -20.28 -3.92
C SER A 354 10.58 -20.94 -3.17
N GLU A 355 10.25 -20.47 -1.97
CA GLU A 355 9.11 -21.04 -1.22
C GLU A 355 7.77 -20.62 -1.83
N ARG A 356 7.67 -19.40 -2.35
CA ARG A 356 6.53 -18.92 -3.12
C ARG A 356 6.29 -19.79 -4.35
N ARG A 357 7.33 -20.01 -5.18
CA ARG A 357 7.28 -20.85 -6.38
C ARG A 357 6.66 -22.21 -6.05
N ARG A 358 7.23 -22.93 -5.09
CA ARG A 358 6.77 -24.28 -4.71
C ARG A 358 5.30 -24.30 -4.29
N LEU A 359 4.89 -23.32 -3.48
CA LEU A 359 3.50 -23.26 -3.02
C LEU A 359 2.54 -22.91 -4.17
N THR A 360 2.93 -22.00 -5.06
CA THR A 360 2.16 -21.64 -6.25
C THR A 360 2.06 -22.82 -7.22
N GLU A 361 3.15 -23.54 -7.48
CA GLU A 361 3.17 -24.73 -8.35
C GLU A 361 2.30 -25.86 -7.79
N TRP A 362 2.31 -26.09 -6.47
CA TRP A 362 1.39 -27.03 -5.82
C TRP A 362 -0.07 -26.61 -6.03
N ALA A 363 -0.42 -25.35 -5.76
CA ALA A 363 -1.78 -24.86 -5.93
C ALA A 363 -2.23 -24.87 -7.41
N ALA A 364 -1.30 -24.65 -8.35
CA ALA A 364 -1.56 -24.67 -9.79
C ALA A 364 -2.06 -26.03 -10.30
N GLN A 365 -1.76 -27.13 -9.60
CA GLN A 365 -2.26 -28.47 -9.96
C GLN A 365 -3.79 -28.51 -9.94
N ALA A 366 -4.43 -27.77 -9.03
CA ALA A 366 -5.89 -27.67 -8.95
C ALA A 366 -6.50 -26.79 -10.05
N LEU A 367 -5.71 -25.98 -10.75
CA LEU A 367 -6.19 -25.12 -11.83
C LEU A 367 -6.31 -25.91 -13.14
N HIS A 368 -5.46 -26.91 -13.36
CA HIS A 368 -5.52 -27.81 -14.51
C HIS A 368 -6.80 -28.67 -14.51
N PRO A 369 -7.41 -29.01 -15.68
CA PRO A 369 -7.03 -28.57 -17.02
C PRO A 369 -7.53 -27.18 -17.40
N LEU A 370 -8.37 -26.52 -16.58
CA LEU A 370 -9.09 -25.30 -16.95
C LEU A 370 -8.20 -24.07 -17.17
N PHE A 371 -7.12 -23.98 -16.41
CA PHE A 371 -6.14 -22.92 -16.56
C PHE A 371 -4.75 -23.51 -16.68
N LYS A 372 -3.94 -22.88 -17.53
CA LYS A 372 -2.50 -23.13 -17.66
C LYS A 372 -1.72 -21.92 -17.11
N PRO A 373 -0.46 -22.09 -16.70
CA PRO A 373 0.39 -20.96 -16.39
C PRO A 373 0.36 -19.94 -17.53
N ALA A 374 0.30 -18.65 -17.17
CA ALA A 374 0.51 -17.59 -18.15
C ALA A 374 1.92 -17.72 -18.74
N PRO A 375 2.13 -17.26 -19.99
CA PRO A 375 3.44 -17.31 -20.62
C PRO A 375 4.54 -16.72 -19.72
N GLU A 376 5.74 -17.32 -19.80
CA GLU A 376 6.92 -16.72 -19.18
C GLU A 376 7.13 -15.30 -19.73
N LEU A 377 7.72 -14.44 -18.91
CA LEU A 377 8.18 -13.14 -19.36
C LEU A 377 9.67 -13.24 -19.68
N GLU A 378 10.00 -13.04 -20.95
CA GLU A 378 11.36 -13.04 -21.45
C GLU A 378 11.99 -11.66 -21.27
N ARG A 379 13.29 -11.62 -21.03
CA ARG A 379 14.03 -10.37 -20.94
C ARG A 379 13.98 -9.63 -22.28
N SER A 380 13.70 -8.33 -22.22
CA SER A 380 13.74 -7.42 -23.37
C SER A 380 15.02 -7.59 -24.21
N SER A 381 14.86 -7.53 -25.53
CA SER A 381 15.94 -7.68 -26.51
C SER A 381 16.95 -6.52 -26.46
N ILE A 382 16.56 -5.38 -25.87
CA ILE A 382 17.39 -4.21 -25.69
C ILE A 382 18.48 -4.49 -24.65
N LYS A 383 19.73 -4.61 -25.13
CA LYS A 383 20.90 -5.02 -24.31
C LYS A 383 21.19 -4.06 -23.15
N ARG A 384 21.09 -2.74 -23.38
CA ARG A 384 21.39 -1.72 -22.37
C ARG A 384 20.14 -1.40 -21.55
N GLN A 385 19.99 -2.07 -20.41
CA GLN A 385 18.82 -1.87 -19.53
C GLN A 385 19.03 -0.82 -18.43
N ASN A 386 20.28 -0.38 -18.21
CA ASN A 386 20.58 0.68 -17.25
C ASN A 386 20.76 2.02 -17.98
N PRO A 387 20.41 3.14 -17.33
CA PRO A 387 20.77 4.46 -17.82
C PRO A 387 22.29 4.67 -17.78
N LYS A 388 22.76 5.71 -18.46
CA LYS A 388 24.13 6.19 -18.35
C LYS A 388 24.28 6.82 -16.96
N ARG A 389 25.21 6.27 -16.17
CA ARG A 389 25.50 6.80 -14.84
C ARG A 389 26.31 8.09 -14.92
N ALA A 390 25.89 9.07 -14.16
CA ALA A 390 26.65 10.27 -13.82
C ALA A 390 27.64 10.00 -12.68
N LEU A 391 27.28 9.11 -11.74
CA LEU A 391 28.13 8.75 -10.60
C LEU A 391 28.80 7.38 -10.79
N ARG A 392 30.02 7.25 -10.25
CA ARG A 392 30.79 6.00 -10.27
C ARG A 392 30.52 5.18 -9.02
N ASP A 393 30.28 3.88 -9.19
CA ASP A 393 30.17 2.95 -8.07
C ASP A 393 31.52 2.76 -7.39
N LYS A 394 31.50 2.62 -6.06
CA LYS A 394 32.68 2.20 -5.31
C LYS A 394 33.05 0.76 -5.67
N VAL A 395 34.35 0.51 -5.74
CA VAL A 395 34.91 -0.82 -5.91
C VAL A 395 34.79 -1.59 -4.60
N SER A 396 34.22 -2.79 -4.67
CA SER A 396 34.08 -3.67 -3.50
C SER A 396 35.42 -4.29 -3.13
N THR A 397 35.79 -4.21 -1.85
CA THR A 397 36.97 -4.91 -1.32
C THR A 397 36.69 -6.41 -1.20
N PRO A 398 37.48 -7.29 -1.86
CA PRO A 398 37.33 -8.73 -1.72
C PRO A 398 37.50 -9.21 -0.26
N LYS A 399 36.74 -10.23 0.15
CA LYS A 399 36.82 -10.79 1.52
C LYS A 399 38.20 -11.33 1.93
N LYS A 400 39.05 -11.68 0.96
CA LYS A 400 40.41 -12.19 1.16
C LYS A 400 41.48 -11.24 0.62
N ALA A 401 41.17 -9.94 0.52
CA ALA A 401 42.13 -8.95 0.04
C ALA A 401 43.33 -8.85 1.02
N THR A 402 44.54 -8.72 0.46
CA THR A 402 45.71 -8.38 1.27
C THR A 402 45.59 -6.95 1.80
N GLU A 403 46.36 -6.59 2.83
CA GLU A 403 46.35 -5.21 3.35
C GLU A 403 46.69 -4.19 2.27
N GLN A 404 47.65 -4.50 1.39
CA GLN A 404 48.00 -3.63 0.27
C GLN A 404 46.82 -3.47 -0.70
N GLN A 405 46.17 -4.56 -1.11
CA GLN A 405 44.99 -4.51 -1.97
C GLN A 405 43.84 -3.72 -1.33
N ALA A 406 43.65 -3.84 -0.02
CA ALA A 406 42.63 -3.08 0.70
C ALA A 406 42.94 -1.59 0.72
N ARG A 407 44.22 -1.21 0.88
CA ARG A 407 44.68 0.19 0.80
C ARG A 407 44.52 0.76 -0.60
N ASP A 408 44.94 0.03 -1.63
CA ASP A 408 44.80 0.46 -3.03
C ASP A 408 43.32 0.66 -3.40
N ILE A 409 42.44 -0.25 -2.99
CA ILE A 409 40.99 -0.12 -3.20
C ILE A 409 40.40 1.06 -2.42
N ALA A 410 40.91 1.32 -1.21
CA ALA A 410 40.48 2.48 -0.42
C ALA A 410 40.86 3.80 -1.11
N GLU A 411 42.08 3.91 -1.64
CA GLU A 411 42.56 5.08 -2.40
C GLU A 411 41.74 5.28 -3.69
N ILE A 412 41.47 4.20 -4.44
CA ILE A 412 40.59 4.24 -5.61
C ILE A 412 39.19 4.74 -5.22
N ASN A 413 38.63 4.21 -4.14
CA ASN A 413 37.31 4.60 -3.65
C ASN A 413 37.25 6.04 -3.13
N GLU A 414 38.35 6.56 -2.61
CA GLU A 414 38.49 7.97 -2.24
C GLU A 414 38.49 8.86 -3.49
N GLY A 415 39.25 8.49 -4.52
CA GLY A 415 39.23 9.18 -5.83
C GLY A 415 37.83 9.18 -6.47
N ILE A 416 37.12 8.05 -6.40
CA ILE A 416 35.72 7.93 -6.84
C ILE A 416 34.81 8.83 -6.01
N ALA A 417 34.97 8.86 -4.68
CA ALA A 417 34.18 9.71 -3.82
C ALA A 417 34.37 11.20 -4.14
N LYS A 418 35.62 11.64 -4.36
CA LYS A 418 35.95 13.02 -4.77
C LYS A 418 35.30 13.37 -6.12
N SER A 419 35.44 12.50 -7.13
CA SER A 419 34.81 12.71 -8.43
C SER A 419 33.27 12.78 -8.35
N ASN A 420 32.65 11.89 -7.57
CA ASN A 420 31.20 11.91 -7.36
C ASN A 420 30.75 13.17 -6.61
N ALA A 421 31.54 13.65 -5.65
CA ALA A 421 31.25 14.85 -4.90
C ALA A 421 31.27 16.11 -5.79
N LEU A 422 32.25 16.21 -6.71
CA LEU A 422 32.30 17.26 -7.73
C LEU A 422 31.07 17.23 -8.65
N ALA A 423 30.65 16.05 -9.11
CA ALA A 423 29.45 15.92 -9.94
C ALA A 423 28.18 16.37 -9.19
N ARG A 424 28.06 16.04 -7.89
CA ARG A 424 26.96 16.53 -7.06
C ARG A 424 27.02 18.03 -6.82
N ARG A 425 28.22 18.59 -6.63
CA ARG A 425 28.41 20.03 -6.42
C ARG A 425 28.00 20.84 -7.63
N ALA A 426 28.44 20.45 -8.82
CA ALA A 426 28.04 21.07 -10.08
C ALA A 426 26.51 21.04 -10.27
N LEU A 427 25.89 19.88 -10.05
CA LEU A 427 24.43 19.75 -10.14
C LEU A 427 23.69 20.58 -9.07
N THR A 428 24.25 20.68 -7.86
CA THR A 428 23.68 21.51 -6.79
C THR A 428 23.75 23.00 -7.15
N ALA A 429 24.88 23.44 -7.73
CA ALA A 429 25.03 24.80 -8.22
C ALA A 429 24.03 25.14 -9.34
N GLU A 430 23.79 24.21 -10.27
CA GLU A 430 22.84 24.39 -11.37
C GLU A 430 21.37 24.42 -10.92
N ALA A 431 21.03 23.72 -9.84
CA ALA A 431 19.67 23.60 -9.33
C ALA A 431 19.23 24.80 -8.47
N LEU A 432 20.18 25.58 -7.96
CA LEU A 432 19.95 26.65 -6.98
C LEU A 432 20.16 28.04 -7.59
N PRO A 433 19.42 29.06 -7.11
CA PRO A 433 19.69 30.44 -7.51
C PRO A 433 21.08 30.87 -7.03
N GLU A 434 21.77 31.66 -7.86
CA GLU A 434 23.08 32.25 -7.57
C GLU A 434 24.18 31.24 -7.18
N SER A 435 23.98 29.95 -7.48
CA SER A 435 24.87 28.87 -7.05
C SER A 435 25.17 28.94 -5.54
N SER A 436 24.14 29.15 -4.72
CA SER A 436 24.27 29.28 -3.27
C SER A 436 23.30 28.35 -2.54
N LEU A 437 23.83 27.56 -1.61
CA LEU A 437 23.05 26.70 -0.72
C LEU A 437 23.13 27.23 0.71
N VAL A 438 21.99 27.68 1.23
CA VAL A 438 21.85 28.10 2.64
C VAL A 438 20.98 27.08 3.37
N VAL A 439 21.48 26.54 4.47
CA VAL A 439 20.80 25.53 5.30
C VAL A 439 20.74 26.02 6.74
N TYR A 440 19.59 25.85 7.38
CA TYR A 440 19.48 25.96 8.83
C TYR A 440 19.50 24.56 9.45
N LEU A 441 20.50 24.32 10.28
CA LEU A 441 20.65 23.09 11.05
C LEU A 441 20.14 23.32 12.47
N LEU A 442 18.97 22.77 12.76
CA LEU A 442 18.35 22.80 14.08
C LEU A 442 18.71 21.51 14.82
N TYR A 443 19.72 21.58 15.68
CA TYR A 443 20.30 20.40 16.34
C TYR A 443 19.94 20.32 17.83
N GLN A 444 20.07 19.12 18.39
CA GLN A 444 19.99 18.86 19.84
C GLN A 444 21.33 18.39 20.38
N LYS A 445 22.00 17.48 19.65
CA LYS A 445 23.27 16.87 20.07
C LYS A 445 24.40 17.33 19.16
N GLU A 446 25.49 17.79 19.76
CA GLU A 446 26.68 18.25 19.03
C GLU A 446 27.27 17.15 18.13
N ALA A 447 27.27 15.89 18.59
CA ALA A 447 27.72 14.77 17.78
C ALA A 447 26.93 14.59 16.46
N MET A 448 25.62 14.84 16.48
CA MET A 448 24.79 14.75 15.27
C MET A 448 24.99 15.95 14.35
N ARG A 449 25.15 17.15 14.93
CA ARG A 449 25.57 18.35 14.20
C ARG A 449 26.86 18.07 13.43
N ASP A 450 27.88 17.55 14.09
CA ASP A 450 29.19 17.30 13.49
C ASP A 450 29.13 16.23 12.38
N HIS A 451 28.34 15.18 12.59
CA HIS A 451 28.09 14.17 11.54
C HIS A 451 27.42 14.76 10.30
N LEU A 452 26.48 15.71 10.46
CA LEU A 452 25.84 16.39 9.34
C LEU A 452 26.78 17.36 8.61
N LEU A 453 27.62 18.09 9.35
CA LEU A 453 28.65 18.94 8.75
C LEU A 453 29.65 18.11 7.92
N ALA A 454 30.12 16.99 8.48
CA ALA A 454 31.00 16.06 7.77
C ALA A 454 30.31 15.43 6.55
N ALA A 455 29.03 15.12 6.64
CA ALA A 455 28.24 14.62 5.51
C ALA A 455 28.13 15.68 4.39
N ALA A 456 27.89 16.94 4.73
CA ALA A 456 27.82 18.04 3.78
C ALA A 456 29.17 18.25 3.06
N GLU A 457 30.25 18.37 3.82
CA GLU A 457 31.61 18.57 3.31
C GLU A 457 32.02 17.45 2.36
N LYS A 458 31.85 16.19 2.78
CA LYS A 458 32.21 15.02 1.98
C LYS A 458 31.31 14.83 0.75
N SER A 459 30.01 15.11 0.87
CA SER A 459 29.05 14.88 -0.22
C SER A 459 29.27 15.84 -1.39
N LEU A 460 29.74 17.07 -1.12
CA LEU A 460 29.95 18.12 -2.10
C LEU A 460 31.45 18.41 -2.36
N GLY A 461 32.37 17.74 -1.67
CA GLY A 461 33.80 17.89 -1.88
C GLY A 461 34.28 19.30 -1.51
N LEU A 462 33.93 19.73 -0.31
CA LEU A 462 34.20 21.09 0.19
C LEU A 462 35.49 21.19 1.02
N GLU A 463 36.21 20.07 1.18
CA GLU A 463 37.50 20.01 1.86
C GLU A 463 38.47 21.06 1.28
N GLY A 464 39.04 21.90 2.15
CA GLY A 464 39.95 22.98 1.74
C GLY A 464 39.27 24.26 1.23
N TYR A 465 37.94 24.32 1.17
CA TYR A 465 37.17 25.51 0.78
C TYR A 465 36.45 26.19 1.96
N CYS A 466 36.74 25.79 3.19
CA CYS A 466 36.12 26.37 4.39
C CYS A 466 36.55 27.82 4.56
N THR A 467 35.58 28.74 4.58
CA THR A 467 35.81 30.18 4.78
C THR A 467 35.37 30.65 6.16
N ASN A 468 34.52 29.88 6.84
CA ASN A 468 34.11 30.15 8.22
C ASN A 468 33.88 28.83 8.96
N ASP A 469 34.52 28.70 10.12
CA ASP A 469 34.42 27.58 11.06
C ASP A 469 34.02 28.12 12.44
N GLY A 470 32.88 28.79 12.50
CA GLY A 470 32.31 29.34 13.73
C GLY A 470 31.36 28.35 14.41
N GLU A 471 31.06 28.62 15.68
CA GLU A 471 30.11 27.83 16.47
C GLU A 471 28.68 27.85 15.89
N ASP A 472 28.31 28.99 15.31
CA ASP A 472 26.96 29.27 14.79
C ASP A 472 26.85 29.22 13.26
N LEU A 473 27.99 29.19 12.55
CA LEU A 473 28.04 29.21 11.09
C LEU A 473 29.22 28.39 10.58
N ARG A 474 28.91 27.44 9.71
CA ARG A 474 29.88 26.76 8.87
C ARG A 474 29.69 27.22 7.43
N ALA A 475 30.73 27.78 6.80
CA ALA A 475 30.65 28.26 5.42
C ALA A 475 31.81 27.76 4.57
N TRP A 476 31.49 27.39 3.33
CA TRP A 476 32.45 27.02 2.30
C TRP A 476 32.22 27.84 1.03
N ARG A 477 33.32 28.19 0.34
CA ARG A 477 33.30 28.86 -0.95
C ARG A 477 34.13 28.09 -1.97
N ALA A 478 33.47 27.17 -2.68
CA ALA A 478 34.05 26.48 -3.82
C ALA A 478 33.95 27.37 -5.08
N PRO A 479 34.67 27.05 -6.18
CA PRO A 479 34.64 27.85 -7.41
C PRO A 479 33.24 27.97 -8.05
N ASP A 480 32.41 26.95 -7.86
CA ASP A 480 31.13 26.74 -8.51
C ASP A 480 29.93 26.79 -7.55
N LEU A 481 30.14 26.75 -6.23
CA LEU A 481 29.07 26.71 -5.23
C LEU A 481 29.52 27.38 -3.92
N SER A 482 28.67 28.23 -3.36
CA SER A 482 28.78 28.66 -1.96
C SER A 482 27.81 27.85 -1.09
N VAL A 483 28.29 27.37 0.06
CA VAL A 483 27.47 26.62 1.02
C VAL A 483 27.59 27.28 2.38
N ARG A 484 26.46 27.59 3.01
CA ARG A 484 26.36 28.16 4.36
C ARG A 484 25.39 27.33 5.18
N ILE A 485 25.84 26.86 6.34
CA ILE A 485 25.04 26.12 7.31
C ILE A 485 25.02 26.93 8.61
N HIS A 486 23.89 27.56 8.90
CA HIS A 486 23.66 28.23 10.18
C HIS A 486 23.15 27.21 11.19
N MET A 487 23.80 27.14 12.34
CA MET A 487 23.55 26.13 13.35
C MET A 487 22.87 26.77 14.54
N ARG A 488 21.72 26.24 14.95
CA ARG A 488 20.99 26.69 16.14
C ARG A 488 20.49 25.48 16.92
N ARG A 489 20.44 25.60 18.24
CA ARG A 489 19.77 24.58 19.06
C ARG A 489 18.26 24.65 18.82
N ILE A 490 17.62 23.51 18.57
CA ILE A 490 16.17 23.46 18.31
C ILE A 490 15.33 23.76 19.56
N ALA A 491 15.87 23.45 20.75
CA ALA A 491 15.24 23.67 22.05
C ALA A 491 13.75 23.22 22.06
N ASP A 492 12.87 24.00 22.67
CA ASP A 492 11.45 23.67 22.88
C ASP A 492 10.67 23.47 21.56
N LEU A 493 11.16 24.00 20.43
CA LEU A 493 10.52 23.77 19.13
C LEU A 493 10.58 22.30 18.71
N GLY A 494 11.57 21.55 19.18
CA GLY A 494 11.72 20.11 18.93
C GLY A 494 11.00 19.23 19.96
N GLY A 495 10.49 19.81 21.05
CA GLY A 495 9.81 19.09 22.13
C GLY A 495 8.40 18.62 21.76
N PRO A 496 7.75 17.80 22.61
CA PRO A 496 6.40 17.31 22.36
C PRO A 496 5.38 18.45 22.16
N LEU A 497 4.31 18.17 21.42
CA LEU A 497 3.13 19.04 21.33
C LEU A 497 2.26 18.90 22.59
N GLY A 498 1.59 19.99 22.93
CA GLY A 498 0.87 20.15 24.20
C GLY A 498 1.83 20.47 25.34
N ASP A 499 1.33 21.18 26.34
CA ASP A 499 2.15 21.61 27.49
C ASP A 499 2.47 20.41 28.41
N MET A 500 1.70 20.22 29.48
CA MET A 500 1.91 19.13 30.44
C MET A 500 1.27 17.81 30.03
N LYS A 501 0.41 17.82 29.02
CA LYS A 501 -0.31 16.63 28.56
C LYS A 501 -0.39 16.60 27.03
N PRO A 502 -0.21 15.43 26.40
CA PRO A 502 -0.40 15.27 24.96
C PRO A 502 -1.80 15.75 24.54
N PRO A 503 -1.91 16.55 23.46
CA PRO A 503 -3.18 17.12 23.06
C PRO A 503 -4.14 16.01 22.60
N ARG A 504 -5.42 16.15 22.93
CA ARG A 504 -6.44 15.19 22.48
C ARG A 504 -6.70 15.36 20.99
N ARG A 505 -7.03 14.25 20.32
CA ARG A 505 -7.38 14.23 18.88
C ARG A 505 -8.67 15.01 18.62
N SER A 506 -8.56 16.29 18.27
CA SER A 506 -9.64 17.19 17.83
C SER A 506 -9.08 18.60 17.63
N ASP A 507 -9.83 19.64 17.99
CA ASP A 507 -9.43 21.04 17.92
C ASP A 507 -8.17 21.33 18.75
N GLU A 508 -8.04 20.75 19.95
CA GLU A 508 -6.82 20.85 20.79
C GLU A 508 -5.52 20.44 20.06
N LEU A 509 -5.56 19.38 19.25
CA LEU A 509 -4.41 18.99 18.43
C LEU A 509 -4.17 19.98 17.29
N ASN A 510 -5.23 20.49 16.66
CA ASN A 510 -5.10 21.49 15.60
C ASN A 510 -4.53 22.80 16.14
N ASP A 511 -4.95 23.22 17.33
CA ASP A 511 -4.46 24.40 18.05
C ASP A 511 -2.99 24.21 18.42
N ALA A 512 -2.62 23.08 19.05
CA ALA A 512 -1.22 22.78 19.37
C ALA A 512 -0.32 22.72 18.12
N ILE A 513 -0.83 22.16 17.01
CA ILE A 513 -0.13 22.20 15.72
C ILE A 513 -0.01 23.64 15.22
N GLY A 514 -1.06 24.45 15.33
CA GLY A 514 -1.10 25.85 14.91
C GLY A 514 -0.13 26.73 15.70
N ASP A 515 -0.07 26.54 17.02
CA ASP A 515 0.84 27.24 17.92
C ASP A 515 2.29 26.90 17.60
N ARG A 516 2.61 25.60 17.49
CA ARG A 516 3.98 25.16 17.14
C ARG A 516 4.37 25.61 15.73
N ARG A 517 3.46 25.55 14.75
CA ARG A 517 3.65 26.06 13.39
C ARG A 517 4.03 27.55 13.42
N THR A 518 3.26 28.36 14.15
CA THR A 518 3.50 29.81 14.28
C THR A 518 4.82 30.11 14.97
N ALA A 519 5.14 29.39 16.05
CA ALA A 519 6.41 29.54 16.76
C ALA A 519 7.62 29.21 15.87
N VAL A 520 7.53 28.13 15.08
CA VAL A 520 8.59 27.75 14.13
C VAL A 520 8.74 28.81 13.03
N ALA A 521 7.64 29.28 12.44
CA ALA A 521 7.69 30.33 11.42
C ALA A 521 8.32 31.64 11.96
N LEU A 522 7.93 32.06 13.16
CA LEU A 522 8.51 33.23 13.83
C LEU A 522 10.00 33.05 14.08
N PHE A 523 10.41 31.90 14.63
CA PHE A 523 11.81 31.59 14.87
C PHE A 523 12.65 31.66 13.60
N LEU A 524 12.16 31.07 12.49
CA LEU A 524 12.89 31.05 11.22
C LEU A 524 12.97 32.45 10.58
N ASN A 525 11.93 33.28 10.69
CA ASN A 525 11.97 34.67 10.23
C ASN A 525 13.00 35.48 11.03
N THR A 526 12.96 35.39 12.37
CA THR A 526 13.94 36.06 13.23
C THR A 526 15.37 35.63 12.89
N LEU A 527 15.59 34.33 12.66
CA LEU A 527 16.89 33.82 12.23
C LEU A 527 17.30 34.37 10.86
N SER A 528 16.37 34.43 9.90
CA SER A 528 16.62 35.02 8.58
C SER A 528 17.00 36.49 8.66
N ASP A 529 16.38 37.25 9.57
CA ASP A 529 16.70 38.66 9.80
C ASP A 529 18.06 38.82 10.50
N GLU A 530 18.35 37.99 11.51
CA GLU A 530 19.61 37.97 12.26
C GLU A 530 20.81 37.68 11.34
N VAL A 531 20.66 36.71 10.44
CA VAL A 531 21.74 36.29 9.53
C VAL A 531 21.70 37.01 8.18
N ALA A 532 20.68 37.85 7.95
CA ALA A 532 20.42 38.56 6.69
C ALA A 532 20.38 37.66 5.44
N GLU A 533 19.92 36.43 5.59
CA GLU A 533 19.88 35.41 4.53
C GLU A 533 18.71 34.45 4.73
N SER A 534 17.98 34.11 3.66
CA SER A 534 16.93 33.10 3.71
C SER A 534 17.47 31.70 3.39
N ALA A 535 17.14 30.72 4.23
CA ALA A 535 17.52 29.33 3.97
C ALA A 535 16.69 28.66 2.87
N HIS A 536 17.31 27.71 2.17
CA HIS A 536 16.64 26.84 1.22
C HIS A 536 16.11 25.57 1.90
N LEU A 537 16.76 25.13 2.98
CA LEU A 537 16.49 23.88 3.68
C LEU A 537 16.63 24.05 5.19
N VAL A 538 15.70 23.48 5.95
CA VAL A 538 15.88 23.17 7.37
C VAL A 538 16.20 21.69 7.53
N ILE A 539 17.27 21.36 8.26
CA ILE A 539 17.50 20.01 8.79
C ILE A 539 17.28 20.05 10.29
N ALA A 540 16.25 19.35 10.77
CA ALA A 540 15.87 19.32 12.18
C ALA A 540 16.13 17.96 12.82
N GLU A 541 16.89 17.96 13.93
CA GLU A 541 17.09 16.80 14.78
C GLU A 541 15.90 16.65 15.75
N LEU A 542 15.15 15.55 15.61
CA LEU A 542 14.03 15.20 16.48
C LEU A 542 14.26 13.84 17.13
N ASP A 543 13.75 13.68 18.35
CA ASP A 543 13.82 12.41 19.06
C ASP A 543 13.01 11.29 18.38
N GLY A 544 13.17 10.08 18.90
CA GLY A 544 12.47 8.89 18.39
C GLY A 544 11.00 8.81 18.80
N GLU A 545 10.29 7.88 18.18
CA GLU A 545 8.84 7.67 18.40
C GLU A 545 8.46 7.52 19.87
N LYS A 546 9.29 6.84 20.68
CA LYS A 546 9.10 6.67 22.12
C LYS A 546 8.95 7.99 22.90
N THR A 547 9.64 9.05 22.46
CA THR A 547 9.56 10.38 23.09
C THR A 547 8.24 11.07 22.76
N PHE A 548 7.63 10.73 21.63
CA PHE A 548 6.40 11.34 21.13
C PHE A 548 5.20 10.40 21.22
N GLU A 549 5.12 9.61 22.30
CA GLU A 549 3.96 8.79 22.62
C GLU A 549 3.02 9.51 23.60
N PRO A 550 1.69 9.55 23.34
CA PRO A 550 1.00 9.11 22.13
C PRO A 550 1.29 10.04 20.94
N ARG A 551 1.20 9.52 19.71
CA ARG A 551 1.52 10.24 18.45
C ARG A 551 0.94 11.66 18.29
N THR A 552 -0.08 12.04 19.06
CA THR A 552 -0.58 13.42 19.09
C THR A 552 0.42 14.42 19.66
N SER A 553 1.48 13.98 20.35
CA SER A 553 2.58 14.83 20.81
C SER A 553 3.71 15.00 19.78
N ASP A 554 3.69 14.34 18.61
CA ASP A 554 4.77 14.45 17.61
C ASP A 554 4.78 15.84 16.94
N PRO A 555 5.84 16.65 17.11
CA PRO A 555 5.91 18.00 16.57
C PRO A 555 6.34 18.06 15.09
N LYS A 556 6.80 16.94 14.51
CA LYS A 556 7.41 16.89 13.18
C LYS A 556 6.54 17.54 12.11
N PHE A 557 5.23 17.28 12.16
CA PHE A 557 4.32 17.87 11.18
C PHE A 557 4.15 19.38 11.38
N ALA A 558 3.99 19.85 12.62
CA ALA A 558 3.88 21.28 12.92
C ALA A 558 5.14 22.05 12.53
N ILE A 559 6.32 21.48 12.76
CA ILE A 559 7.60 22.05 12.32
C ILE A 559 7.64 22.16 10.79
N ARG A 560 7.26 21.10 10.08
CA ARG A 560 7.19 21.13 8.61
C ARG A 560 6.26 22.23 8.09
N LEU A 561 5.09 22.40 8.73
CA LEU A 561 4.16 23.48 8.40
C LEU A 561 4.79 24.86 8.62
N GLY A 562 5.45 25.07 9.76
CA GLY A 562 6.11 26.33 10.09
C GLY A 562 7.25 26.66 9.11
N CYS A 563 8.05 25.66 8.70
CA CYS A 563 9.05 25.84 7.64
C CYS A 563 8.40 26.26 6.31
N ALA A 564 7.27 25.66 5.96
CA ALA A 564 6.61 25.96 4.70
C ALA A 564 5.93 27.34 4.67
N ASP A 565 5.46 27.86 5.81
CA ASP A 565 4.93 29.23 5.93
C ASP A 565 5.97 30.30 5.55
N VAL A 566 7.24 30.01 5.81
CA VAL A 566 8.38 30.84 5.42
C VAL A 566 9.04 30.38 4.10
N LYS A 567 8.36 29.50 3.35
CA LYS A 567 8.77 28.95 2.04
C LYS A 567 10.07 28.13 2.05
N ILE A 568 10.37 27.46 3.16
CA ILE A 568 11.57 26.62 3.32
C ILE A 568 11.17 25.13 3.41
N VAL A 569 11.88 24.25 2.69
CA VAL A 569 11.66 22.80 2.79
C VAL A 569 12.35 22.22 4.04
N SER A 570 11.83 21.11 4.58
CA SER A 570 12.32 20.52 5.84
C SER A 570 12.60 19.02 5.77
N GLN A 571 13.81 18.65 6.19
CA GLN A 571 14.24 17.27 6.39
C GLN A 571 14.46 17.02 7.88
N PHE A 572 14.11 15.82 8.33
CA PHE A 572 14.24 15.42 9.73
C PHE A 572 15.27 14.29 9.86
N ILE A 573 16.02 14.32 10.96
CA ILE A 573 16.95 13.27 11.35
C ILE A 573 16.66 12.84 12.79
N ARG A 574 16.78 11.54 13.05
CA ARG A 574 16.63 10.96 14.39
C ARG A 574 18.00 10.54 14.92
N PRO A 575 18.39 10.94 16.14
CA PRO A 575 19.61 10.45 16.76
C PRO A 575 19.52 8.95 17.08
N HIS A 576 20.68 8.32 17.24
CA HIS A 576 20.74 6.95 17.77
C HIS A 576 20.16 6.90 19.19
N ASP A 577 19.30 5.92 19.45
CA ASP A 577 18.75 5.66 20.78
C ASP A 577 19.55 4.52 21.46
N PRO A 578 20.45 4.85 22.41
CA PRO A 578 21.29 3.84 23.07
C PRO A 578 20.49 2.85 23.92
N ASN A 579 19.23 3.18 24.26
CA ASN A 579 18.37 2.32 25.07
C ASN A 579 17.61 1.26 24.25
N THR A 580 17.83 1.20 22.93
CA THR A 580 17.21 0.19 22.05
C THR A 580 18.17 -0.99 21.83
N PRO A 581 17.94 -2.18 22.45
CA PRO A 581 18.95 -3.24 22.63
C PRO A 581 19.55 -3.92 21.37
N ASP A 582 19.13 -3.55 20.16
CA ASP A 582 19.58 -4.16 18.90
C ASP A 582 19.94 -3.11 17.83
N GLU A 583 19.89 -1.82 18.18
CA GLU A 583 20.18 -0.74 17.24
C GLU A 583 21.71 -0.55 17.16
N LYS A 584 22.29 -0.78 15.98
CA LYS A 584 23.70 -0.44 15.74
C LYS A 584 23.82 1.07 15.63
N ASP A 585 24.89 1.65 16.17
CA ASP A 585 25.20 3.05 15.91
C ASP A 585 25.54 3.23 14.42
N ASP A 586 24.56 3.73 13.69
CA ASP A 586 24.62 4.07 12.28
C ASP A 586 24.46 5.59 12.07
N SER A 587 24.77 6.39 13.08
CA SER A 587 24.56 7.85 13.10
C SER A 587 25.19 8.57 11.90
N GLN A 588 26.43 8.21 11.52
CA GLN A 588 27.09 8.78 10.34
C GLN A 588 26.35 8.44 9.03
N PHE A 589 25.84 7.22 8.93
CA PHE A 589 25.06 6.80 7.77
C PHE A 589 23.72 7.53 7.71
N ARG A 590 23.07 7.75 8.86
CA ARG A 590 21.83 8.56 8.96
C ARG A 590 22.06 10.01 8.56
N ALA A 591 23.15 10.63 9.02
CA ALA A 591 23.51 11.99 8.64
C ALA A 591 23.73 12.11 7.12
N ALA A 592 24.50 11.19 6.52
CA ALA A 592 24.71 11.17 5.08
C ALA A 592 23.41 10.94 4.29
N ALA A 593 22.52 10.07 4.76
CA ALA A 593 21.21 9.83 4.15
C ALA A 593 20.30 11.06 4.26
N ALA A 594 20.22 11.67 5.45
CA ALA A 594 19.44 12.88 5.69
C ALA A 594 19.95 14.07 4.87
N TRP A 595 21.27 14.25 4.75
CA TRP A 595 21.83 15.26 3.86
C TRP A 595 21.45 15.03 2.40
N GLY A 596 21.57 13.78 1.91
CA GLY A 596 21.14 13.41 0.55
C GLY A 596 19.65 13.62 0.32
N ASP A 597 18.80 13.31 1.30
CA ASP A 597 17.36 13.62 1.27
C ASP A 597 17.11 15.13 1.27
N GLY A 598 17.85 15.90 2.06
CA GLY A 598 17.78 17.36 2.09
C GLY A 598 18.10 18.00 0.74
N LEU A 599 19.21 17.60 0.10
CA LEU A 599 19.55 18.00 -1.27
C LEU A 599 18.43 17.64 -2.24
N ARG A 600 17.79 16.47 -2.04
CA ARG A 600 16.64 16.08 -2.83
C ARG A 600 15.44 17.02 -2.60
N GLN A 601 15.17 17.46 -1.40
CA GLN A 601 14.02 18.34 -1.15
C GLN A 601 14.18 19.70 -1.82
N VAL A 602 15.41 20.24 -1.89
CA VAL A 602 15.70 21.52 -2.57
C VAL A 602 15.74 21.40 -4.10
N GLY A 603 15.49 20.21 -4.66
CA GLY A 603 15.30 20.01 -6.10
C GLY A 603 16.48 19.38 -6.85
N VAL A 604 17.60 19.07 -6.19
CA VAL A 604 18.77 18.43 -6.82
C VAL A 604 18.40 17.01 -7.26
N ARG A 605 18.42 16.71 -8.57
CA ARG A 605 18.12 15.37 -9.12
C ARG A 605 19.04 14.97 -10.26
N PHE A 606 19.56 13.74 -10.19
CA PHE A 606 20.22 13.10 -11.32
C PHE A 606 19.19 12.47 -12.23
N ILE A 607 18.66 13.21 -13.20
CA ILE A 607 17.72 12.64 -14.17
C ILE A 607 18.42 11.52 -14.96
N PRO A 608 17.90 10.27 -14.96
CA PRO A 608 18.53 9.16 -15.65
C PRO A 608 18.66 9.42 -17.15
N ALA A 609 19.91 9.50 -17.63
CA ALA A 609 20.20 9.66 -19.04
C ALA A 609 20.02 8.32 -19.75
N HIS A 610 19.08 8.25 -20.70
CA HIS A 610 18.78 6.98 -21.37
C HIS A 610 19.93 6.51 -22.28
N THR A 611 20.00 5.21 -22.52
CA THR A 611 21.04 4.57 -23.37
C THR A 611 20.51 3.98 -24.67
N LEU A 612 19.26 4.30 -25.01
CA LEU A 612 18.57 3.94 -26.25
C LEU A 612 19.21 4.62 -27.47
N PRO A 613 18.96 4.10 -28.70
CA PRO A 613 19.36 4.76 -29.95
C PRO A 613 18.95 6.24 -30.01
N ALA A 614 19.71 7.07 -30.74
CA ALA A 614 19.56 8.52 -30.71
C ALA A 614 18.18 9.02 -31.21
N ASP A 615 17.54 8.27 -32.09
CA ASP A 615 16.23 8.54 -32.69
C ASP A 615 15.06 7.85 -31.95
N ALA A 616 15.35 6.96 -31.00
CA ALA A 616 14.34 6.23 -30.23
C ALA A 616 13.47 7.16 -29.37
N ILE A 617 14.12 8.11 -28.70
CA ILE A 617 13.49 9.04 -27.77
C ILE A 617 13.88 10.47 -28.18
N PRO A 618 12.90 11.39 -28.34
CA PRO A 618 13.20 12.77 -28.71
C PRO A 618 14.11 13.46 -27.68
N GLU A 619 15.16 14.15 -28.14
CA GLU A 619 16.13 14.84 -27.25
C GLU A 619 15.49 15.84 -26.28
N LYS A 620 14.43 16.54 -26.72
CA LYS A 620 13.70 17.54 -25.94
C LYS A 620 12.39 17.00 -25.35
N LEU A 621 12.40 15.75 -24.89
CA LEU A 621 11.24 15.10 -24.29
C LEU A 621 10.91 15.68 -22.90
N ASN A 622 9.74 16.31 -22.78
CA ASN A 622 9.12 16.56 -21.48
C ASN A 622 8.61 15.25 -20.88
N GLN A 623 8.77 15.07 -19.58
CA GLN A 623 8.06 14.03 -18.82
C GLN A 623 7.10 14.70 -17.85
N VAL A 624 5.82 14.30 -17.87
CA VAL A 624 4.81 14.82 -16.94
C VAL A 624 4.11 13.69 -16.20
N ALA A 625 3.99 13.80 -14.88
CA ALA A 625 3.20 12.88 -14.07
C ALA A 625 2.04 13.60 -13.40
N PHE A 626 0.87 12.94 -13.36
CA PHE A 626 -0.28 13.41 -12.61
C PHE A 626 -0.47 12.57 -11.34
N TRP A 627 -0.68 13.24 -10.22
CA TRP A 627 -0.94 12.60 -8.95
C TRP A 627 -2.11 13.25 -8.23
N MET A 628 -2.97 12.42 -7.66
CA MET A 628 -4.13 12.87 -6.89
C MET A 628 -3.79 12.74 -5.41
N VAL A 629 -3.52 13.87 -4.76
CA VAL A 629 -3.31 13.92 -3.32
C VAL A 629 -4.68 13.90 -2.64
N LYS A 630 -4.94 12.88 -1.81
CA LYS A 630 -6.24 12.64 -1.20
C LYS A 630 -6.13 12.45 0.31
N ARG A 631 -6.97 13.15 1.07
CA ARG A 631 -7.24 12.89 2.48
C ARG A 631 -8.72 12.66 2.67
N GLN A 632 -9.09 11.53 3.27
CA GLN A 632 -10.48 11.32 3.66
C GLN A 632 -10.79 12.18 4.90
N SER A 633 -11.91 12.91 4.85
CA SER A 633 -12.47 13.55 6.04
C SER A 633 -12.90 12.46 7.01
N THR A 634 -12.09 12.20 8.03
CA THR A 634 -12.54 11.40 9.18
C THR A 634 -13.19 12.35 10.18
N GLU A 635 -14.14 11.86 10.98
CA GLU A 635 -14.78 12.60 12.09
C GLU A 635 -13.77 13.27 13.05
N ARG A 636 -12.50 12.83 13.02
CA ARG A 636 -11.41 13.27 13.89
C ARG A 636 -10.67 14.52 13.42
N LEU A 637 -10.67 14.84 12.12
CA LEU A 637 -9.85 15.92 11.54
C LEU A 637 -10.64 16.89 10.66
N ARG A 638 -11.94 16.63 10.41
CA ARG A 638 -12.93 17.48 9.72
C ARG A 638 -12.53 18.08 8.35
N SER A 639 -11.32 17.83 7.85
CA SER A 639 -10.78 18.36 6.59
C SER A 639 -10.50 17.20 5.63
N SER A 640 -11.29 17.12 4.56
CA SER A 640 -10.95 16.34 3.37
C SER A 640 -10.09 17.21 2.45
N GLN A 641 -8.99 16.65 1.95
CA GLN A 641 -8.15 17.30 0.96
C GLN A 641 -8.22 16.51 -0.34
N PHE A 642 -8.40 17.23 -1.44
CA PHE A 642 -8.29 16.68 -2.78
C PHE A 642 -7.54 17.70 -3.64
N THR A 643 -6.27 17.42 -3.93
CA THR A 643 -5.42 18.33 -4.71
C THR A 643 -4.76 17.54 -5.85
N PRO A 644 -5.22 17.71 -7.09
CA PRO A 644 -4.50 17.25 -8.27
C PRO A 644 -3.18 18.00 -8.41
N VAL A 645 -2.09 17.26 -8.61
CA VAL A 645 -0.73 17.78 -8.83
C VAL A 645 -0.20 17.27 -10.15
N ALA A 646 0.56 18.11 -10.85
CA ALA A 646 1.38 17.71 -11.99
C ALA A 646 2.86 17.99 -11.69
N ILE A 647 3.72 17.02 -11.96
CA ILE A 647 5.19 17.17 -11.91
C ILE A 647 5.73 17.14 -13.33
N LEU A 648 6.70 17.98 -13.64
CA LEU A 648 7.31 18.12 -14.96
C LEU A 648 8.84 18.04 -14.87
N ILE A 649 9.44 17.15 -15.64
CA ILE A 649 10.86 17.17 -16.00
C ILE A 649 10.96 17.74 -17.42
N ARG A 650 11.73 18.82 -17.59
CA ARG A 650 12.00 19.43 -18.90
C ARG A 650 13.51 19.41 -19.17
N PRO A 651 13.98 18.87 -20.31
CA PRO A 651 15.41 18.76 -20.61
C PRO A 651 16.17 20.09 -20.65
N SER A 652 15.48 21.20 -20.94
CA SER A 652 16.07 22.55 -21.02
C SER A 652 15.99 23.34 -19.71
N GLN A 653 15.58 22.72 -18.61
CA GLN A 653 15.49 23.36 -17.30
C GLN A 653 16.23 22.51 -16.27
N ASN A 654 17.07 23.16 -15.47
CA ASN A 654 17.96 22.48 -14.52
C ASN A 654 17.26 22.12 -13.19
N CYS A 655 15.94 22.29 -13.12
CA CYS A 655 15.15 21.97 -11.94
C CYS A 655 13.88 21.19 -12.30
N ILE A 656 13.43 20.37 -11.36
CA ILE A 656 12.12 19.73 -11.42
C ILE A 656 11.05 20.80 -11.20
N LEU A 657 10.00 20.77 -12.01
CA LEU A 657 8.88 21.69 -11.90
C LEU A 657 7.63 20.96 -11.40
N GLY A 658 6.72 21.71 -10.81
CA GLY A 658 5.44 21.23 -10.35
C GLY A 658 4.38 22.30 -10.39
N ARG A 659 3.11 21.88 -10.33
CA ARG A 659 1.97 22.78 -10.12
C ARG A 659 0.75 22.03 -9.61
N THR A 660 -0.13 22.73 -8.92
CA THR A 660 -1.47 22.28 -8.52
C THR A 660 -2.53 22.81 -9.49
N ALA A 661 -3.79 22.41 -9.30
CA ALA A 661 -4.91 22.85 -10.15
C ALA A 661 -5.26 24.34 -10.04
N ASP A 662 -4.92 24.97 -8.92
CA ASP A 662 -5.08 26.39 -8.58
C ASP A 662 -3.90 27.27 -9.04
N MET A 663 -2.81 26.66 -9.51
CA MET A 663 -1.65 27.39 -10.05
C MET A 663 -1.73 27.56 -11.57
N ASP A 664 -1.52 28.80 -12.01
CA ASP A 664 -1.45 29.15 -13.44
C ASP A 664 -0.06 28.91 -14.05
N GLN A 665 1.00 28.87 -13.23
CA GLN A 665 2.39 28.71 -13.68
C GLN A 665 3.02 27.42 -13.16
N TRP A 666 4.09 26.99 -13.82
CA TRP A 666 4.96 25.93 -13.32
C TRP A 666 5.97 26.54 -12.34
N VAL A 667 6.03 26.00 -11.12
CA VAL A 667 6.96 26.44 -10.07
C VAL A 667 8.03 25.39 -9.81
N PRO A 668 9.22 25.75 -9.28
CA PRO A 668 10.20 24.78 -8.82
C PRO A 668 9.61 23.79 -7.81
N TYR A 669 10.10 22.56 -7.82
CA TYR A 669 9.62 21.49 -6.94
C TYR A 669 9.59 21.86 -5.44
N PRO A 670 10.59 22.55 -4.86
CA PRO A 670 10.54 22.98 -3.46
C PRO A 670 9.35 23.92 -3.17
N GLU A 671 9.04 24.83 -4.11
CA GLU A 671 7.92 25.77 -4.00
C GLU A 671 6.57 25.04 -4.08
N LEU A 672 6.46 24.02 -4.95
CA LEU A 672 5.29 23.13 -4.95
C LEU A 672 5.14 22.41 -3.59
N LEU A 673 6.24 21.90 -3.02
CA LEU A 673 6.18 21.16 -1.76
C LEU A 673 5.70 22.03 -0.60
N THR A 674 6.15 23.28 -0.51
CA THR A 674 5.73 24.24 0.52
C THR A 674 4.33 24.82 0.26
N SER A 675 3.84 24.82 -0.97
CA SER A 675 2.45 25.20 -1.24
C SER A 675 1.45 24.11 -0.81
N LEU A 676 1.86 22.84 -0.85
CA LEU A 676 1.00 21.69 -0.54
C LEU A 676 0.74 21.50 0.96
N THR A 677 1.63 22.00 1.82
CA THR A 677 1.54 21.90 3.28
C THR A 677 0.48 22.83 3.88
N GLY A 678 -0.09 23.75 3.11
CA GLY A 678 -1.20 24.57 3.61
C GLY A 678 -2.36 23.70 4.09
N ILE A 679 -3.05 24.13 5.15
CA ILE A 679 -4.40 23.62 5.44
C ILE A 679 -5.25 24.08 4.26
N VAL A 680 -5.30 23.27 3.19
CA VAL A 680 -6.20 23.52 2.08
C VAL A 680 -7.58 23.57 2.71
N PRO A 681 -8.31 24.72 2.59
CA PRO A 681 -9.68 24.82 3.09
C PRO A 681 -10.43 23.57 2.64
N ALA A 682 -11.23 22.98 3.53
CA ALA A 682 -11.97 21.75 3.22
C ALA A 682 -12.55 21.87 1.82
N ALA A 683 -12.06 21.04 0.89
CA ALA A 683 -12.29 21.26 -0.54
C ALA A 683 -13.78 21.57 -0.78
N GLU A 684 -14.09 22.68 -1.46
CA GLU A 684 -15.47 22.98 -1.88
C GLU A 684 -16.04 21.77 -2.66
N GLU A 685 -15.16 21.11 -3.40
CA GLU A 685 -15.43 19.91 -4.19
C GLU A 685 -15.49 18.63 -3.35
N LYS A 686 -16.59 18.48 -2.61
CA LYS A 686 -16.86 17.32 -1.76
C LYS A 686 -17.33 16.08 -2.54
N THR A 687 -17.83 16.24 -3.76
CA THR A 687 -18.43 15.15 -4.55
C THR A 687 -17.40 14.48 -5.45
N VAL A 688 -17.64 13.20 -5.78
CA VAL A 688 -16.77 12.44 -6.70
C VAL A 688 -16.81 13.05 -8.09
N GLU A 689 -17.99 13.50 -8.51
CA GLU A 689 -18.27 14.12 -9.80
C GLU A 689 -17.47 15.42 -9.96
N ALA A 690 -17.50 16.29 -8.96
CA ALA A 690 -16.77 17.56 -9.03
C ALA A 690 -15.26 17.37 -8.99
N GLN A 691 -14.76 16.46 -8.15
CA GLN A 691 -13.33 16.08 -8.15
C GLN A 691 -12.89 15.49 -9.50
N THR A 692 -13.78 14.75 -10.18
CA THR A 692 -13.54 14.20 -11.53
C THR A 692 -13.50 15.30 -12.58
N ALA A 693 -14.43 16.26 -12.51
CA ALA A 693 -14.45 17.43 -13.40
C ALA A 693 -13.21 18.32 -13.21
N LEU A 694 -12.82 18.60 -11.97
CA LEU A 694 -11.61 19.35 -11.63
C LEU A 694 -10.36 18.65 -12.20
N THR A 695 -10.26 17.33 -12.00
CA THR A 695 -9.17 16.52 -12.55
C THR A 695 -9.12 16.62 -14.08
N ALA A 696 -10.25 16.48 -14.76
CA ALA A 696 -10.34 16.56 -16.21
C ALA A 696 -9.89 17.93 -16.75
N SER A 697 -10.40 19.02 -16.16
CA SER A 697 -10.03 20.40 -16.51
C SER A 697 -8.53 20.65 -16.29
N PHE A 698 -8.00 20.20 -15.16
CA PHE A 698 -6.58 20.32 -14.84
C PHE A 698 -5.69 19.59 -15.85
N VAL A 699 -5.99 18.31 -16.13
CA VAL A 699 -5.25 17.51 -17.11
C VAL A 699 -5.32 18.17 -18.49
N GLN A 700 -6.52 18.57 -18.93
CA GLN A 700 -6.71 19.21 -20.24
C GLN A 700 -5.87 20.48 -20.40
N LYS A 701 -5.95 21.41 -19.42
CA LYS A 701 -5.14 22.64 -19.41
C LYS A 701 -3.64 22.34 -19.44
N THR A 702 -3.20 21.33 -18.68
CA THR A 702 -1.78 20.91 -18.64
C THR A 702 -1.31 20.43 -20.01
N LEU A 703 -2.06 19.50 -20.63
CA LEU A 703 -1.70 18.92 -21.91
C LEU A 703 -1.74 19.97 -23.03
N TYR A 704 -2.71 20.88 -23.00
CA TYR A 704 -2.80 21.98 -23.94
C TYR A 704 -1.56 22.88 -23.90
N ALA A 705 -1.03 23.19 -22.71
CA ALA A 705 0.19 23.97 -22.56
C ALA A 705 1.45 23.26 -23.10
N LEU A 706 1.45 21.92 -23.14
CA LEU A 706 2.57 21.10 -23.60
C LEU A 706 2.43 20.59 -25.05
N ARG A 707 1.28 20.83 -25.71
CA ARG A 707 0.91 20.23 -27.01
C ARG A 707 1.91 20.43 -28.15
N GLY A 708 2.74 21.46 -28.08
CA GLY A 708 3.74 21.82 -29.10
C GLY A 708 5.10 21.15 -28.91
N GLN A 709 5.31 20.41 -27.82
CA GLN A 709 6.60 19.80 -27.47
C GLN A 709 6.45 18.28 -27.32
N PRO A 710 7.48 17.49 -27.66
CA PRO A 710 7.50 16.06 -27.34
C PRO A 710 7.25 15.86 -25.85
N THR A 711 6.22 15.11 -25.49
CA THR A 711 5.81 14.95 -24.09
C THR A 711 5.37 13.51 -23.81
N LEU A 712 5.94 12.91 -22.78
CA LEU A 712 5.51 11.64 -22.21
C LEU A 712 4.72 11.90 -20.93
N VAL A 713 3.44 11.55 -20.93
CA VAL A 713 2.58 11.53 -19.76
C VAL A 713 2.72 10.18 -19.07
N VAL A 714 3.06 10.18 -17.79
CA VAL A 714 3.12 8.98 -16.95
C VAL A 714 1.98 9.07 -15.93
N THR A 715 1.18 8.02 -15.83
CA THR A 715 0.04 7.93 -14.90
C THR A 715 0.15 6.70 -14.02
N HIS A 716 -0.36 6.78 -12.79
CA HIS A 716 -0.40 5.64 -11.87
C HIS A 716 -1.84 5.14 -11.73
N ALA A 717 -2.12 3.93 -12.19
CA ALA A 717 -3.46 3.39 -12.31
C ALA A 717 -4.19 3.40 -10.96
N GLN A 718 -3.55 2.88 -9.90
CA GLN A 718 -4.15 2.79 -8.57
C GLN A 718 -4.45 4.17 -7.96
N ASN A 719 -3.65 5.19 -8.24
CA ASN A 719 -3.84 6.54 -7.70
C ASN A 719 -4.95 7.30 -8.45
N SER A 720 -4.89 7.30 -9.78
CA SER A 720 -5.62 8.27 -10.61
C SER A 720 -6.99 7.77 -11.08
N ARG A 721 -7.19 6.46 -11.32
CA ARG A 721 -8.40 5.93 -12.01
C ARG A 721 -9.73 6.28 -11.33
N SER A 722 -9.76 6.43 -10.01
CA SER A 722 -10.98 6.81 -9.26
C SER A 722 -11.50 8.23 -9.56
N ARG A 723 -10.67 9.09 -10.16
CA ARG A 723 -11.03 10.45 -10.63
C ARG A 723 -10.72 10.66 -12.11
N TRP A 724 -10.20 9.61 -12.76
CA TRP A 724 -9.96 9.55 -14.19
C TRP A 724 -10.26 8.13 -14.69
N PRO A 725 -11.55 7.74 -14.76
CA PRO A 725 -11.98 6.35 -15.00
C PRO A 725 -11.46 5.72 -16.30
N TRP A 726 -11.10 6.52 -17.30
CA TRP A 726 -10.44 6.06 -18.52
C TRP A 726 -9.18 5.21 -18.26
N LEU A 727 -8.49 5.42 -17.14
CA LEU A 727 -7.32 4.62 -16.73
C LEU A 727 -7.66 3.22 -16.20
N LEU A 728 -8.94 2.84 -16.13
CA LEU A 728 -9.37 1.47 -15.91
C LEU A 728 -9.05 0.61 -17.13
N ASN A 729 -8.75 -0.67 -16.93
CA ASN A 729 -8.49 -1.63 -18.01
C ASN A 729 -9.63 -1.68 -19.04
N SER A 730 -10.87 -1.46 -18.59
CA SER A 730 -12.08 -1.40 -19.42
C SER A 730 -12.20 -0.13 -20.27
N GLY A 731 -11.60 0.98 -19.84
CA GLY A 731 -11.69 2.28 -20.49
C GLY A 731 -10.56 2.58 -21.49
N LEU A 732 -9.41 1.91 -21.34
CA LEU A 732 -8.26 2.13 -22.22
C LEU A 732 -8.56 1.70 -23.65
N VAL A 733 -8.22 2.57 -24.59
CA VAL A 733 -8.21 2.30 -26.03
C VAL A 733 -6.90 2.87 -26.56
N GLN A 734 -6.16 2.09 -27.36
CA GLN A 734 -4.85 2.49 -27.87
C GLN A 734 -4.93 3.84 -28.60
N ASP A 735 -3.96 4.70 -28.32
CA ASP A 735 -3.75 6.02 -28.94
C ASP A 735 -4.95 6.97 -28.82
N ARG A 736 -5.78 6.75 -27.79
CA ARG A 736 -6.94 7.57 -27.45
C ARG A 736 -6.92 7.99 -26.00
N ILE A 737 -7.70 9.00 -25.67
CA ILE A 737 -7.84 9.55 -24.32
C ILE A 737 -9.26 10.03 -24.10
N GLN A 738 -9.77 9.86 -22.88
CA GLN A 738 -11.02 10.44 -22.45
C GLN A 738 -10.79 11.25 -21.17
N LEU A 739 -11.31 12.47 -21.13
CA LEU A 739 -11.21 13.38 -19.99
C LEU A 739 -12.61 13.65 -19.44
N GLY A 740 -12.79 13.44 -18.13
CA GLY A 740 -14.07 13.60 -17.46
C GLY A 740 -15.17 12.74 -18.12
N ASN A 741 -16.34 13.36 -18.34
CA ASN A 741 -17.47 12.73 -19.03
C ASN A 741 -17.49 13.02 -20.54
N GLY A 742 -16.40 13.54 -21.11
CA GLY A 742 -16.29 13.83 -22.54
C GLY A 742 -16.21 12.56 -23.40
N ALA A 743 -16.25 12.73 -24.72
CA ALA A 743 -16.05 11.61 -25.66
C ALA A 743 -14.60 11.10 -25.68
N ILE A 744 -14.40 9.83 -26.02
CA ILE A 744 -13.07 9.27 -26.29
C ILE A 744 -12.51 9.87 -27.58
N GLN A 745 -11.35 10.51 -27.52
CA GLN A 745 -10.73 11.22 -28.65
C GLN A 745 -9.37 10.62 -29.01
N ARG A 746 -8.92 10.82 -30.27
CA ARG A 746 -7.55 10.48 -30.68
C ARG A 746 -6.56 11.34 -29.89
N LEU A 747 -5.48 10.73 -29.39
CA LEU A 747 -4.46 11.41 -28.60
C LEU A 747 -3.83 12.60 -29.36
N ALA A 748 -3.64 12.45 -30.68
CA ALA A 748 -3.10 13.51 -31.53
C ALA A 748 -3.91 14.82 -31.52
N LEU A 749 -5.20 14.78 -31.14
CA LEU A 749 -6.03 15.99 -30.97
C LEU A 749 -5.67 16.79 -29.72
N GLN A 750 -5.13 16.13 -28.68
CA GLN A 750 -4.62 16.79 -27.48
C GLN A 750 -3.21 17.35 -27.70
N GLY A 751 -2.43 16.71 -28.58
CA GLY A 751 -1.16 17.22 -29.08
C GLY A 751 -0.46 16.20 -29.98
N LYS A 752 0.16 16.68 -31.06
CA LYS A 752 0.75 15.84 -32.13
C LYS A 752 2.02 15.09 -31.71
N GLN A 753 2.54 15.35 -30.51
CA GLN A 753 3.78 14.75 -30.00
C GLN A 753 3.61 14.19 -28.58
N LEU A 754 2.36 13.92 -28.19
CA LEU A 754 2.02 13.39 -26.86
C LEU A 754 2.07 11.86 -26.84
N ARG A 755 2.64 11.28 -25.79
CA ARG A 755 2.59 9.85 -25.48
C ARG A 755 2.03 9.66 -24.08
N ILE A 756 1.41 8.52 -23.81
CA ILE A 756 0.84 8.19 -22.51
C ILE A 756 1.28 6.80 -22.09
N ALA A 757 1.90 6.71 -20.93
CA ALA A 757 2.17 5.48 -20.22
C ALA A 757 1.34 5.39 -18.94
N ARG A 758 0.79 4.22 -18.70
CA ARG A 758 0.08 3.87 -17.46
C ARG A 758 0.90 2.82 -16.71
N ILE A 759 1.13 3.10 -15.43
CA ILE A 759 1.89 2.27 -14.51
C ILE A 759 0.94 1.58 -13.53
N SER A 760 1.15 0.28 -13.32
CA SER A 760 0.46 -0.52 -12.31
C SER A 760 1.46 -1.30 -11.45
N THR A 761 1.25 -1.31 -10.13
CA THR A 761 2.07 -2.03 -9.14
C THR A 761 1.37 -3.30 -8.62
N GLY A 762 2.07 -4.07 -7.77
CA GLY A 762 1.51 -5.24 -7.07
C GLY A 762 0.50 -4.91 -5.97
N ASP A 763 0.21 -3.62 -5.74
CA ASP A 763 -0.77 -3.19 -4.74
C ASP A 763 -2.14 -3.81 -5.05
N ARG A 764 -2.77 -4.43 -4.04
CA ARG A 764 -4.05 -5.17 -4.15
C ARG A 764 -4.01 -6.36 -5.13
N ASP A 765 -2.83 -6.98 -5.28
CA ASP A 765 -2.61 -8.13 -6.16
C ASP A 765 -2.95 -7.83 -7.64
N GLU A 766 -2.87 -6.55 -8.05
CA GLU A 766 -3.20 -6.13 -9.43
C GLU A 766 -2.20 -6.60 -10.45
N THR A 767 -0.91 -6.61 -10.13
CA THR A 767 0.10 -7.36 -10.88
C THR A 767 0.47 -8.63 -10.11
N PRO A 768 0.81 -9.73 -10.80
CA PRO A 768 1.06 -11.00 -10.14
C PRO A 768 2.38 -10.99 -9.36
N GLN A 769 2.45 -11.81 -8.32
CA GLN A 769 3.74 -12.21 -7.75
C GLN A 769 4.55 -12.96 -8.82
N TRP A 770 5.87 -13.06 -8.65
CA TRP A 770 6.75 -13.72 -9.63
C TRP A 770 8.00 -14.31 -8.97
N TRP A 771 8.74 -15.08 -9.77
CA TRP A 771 10.09 -15.55 -9.47
C TRP A 771 10.90 -15.68 -10.77
N ALA A 772 12.22 -15.54 -10.69
CA ALA A 772 13.09 -15.81 -11.83
C ALA A 772 13.30 -17.32 -11.99
N THR A 773 13.29 -17.81 -13.24
CA THR A 773 13.47 -19.22 -13.60
C THR A 773 14.87 -19.44 -14.17
N SER A 774 15.49 -20.57 -13.82
CA SER A 774 16.79 -21.00 -14.38
C SER A 774 16.67 -22.42 -14.92
N PRO A 775 17.16 -22.71 -16.14
CA PRO A 775 17.24 -24.09 -16.64
C PRO A 775 18.13 -25.00 -15.79
N SER A 776 19.07 -24.42 -15.04
CA SER A 776 20.08 -25.17 -14.28
C SER A 776 19.75 -25.30 -12.78
N SER A 777 18.60 -24.80 -12.32
CA SER A 777 18.23 -24.79 -10.91
C SER A 777 16.73 -24.84 -10.70
N ASP A 778 16.30 -25.73 -9.80
CA ASP A 778 14.91 -25.83 -9.35
C ASP A 778 14.53 -24.73 -8.33
N GLY A 779 15.45 -23.80 -8.03
CA GLY A 779 15.20 -22.65 -7.16
C GLY A 779 14.46 -21.50 -7.84
N GLY A 780 13.81 -20.63 -7.05
CA GLY A 780 13.25 -19.36 -7.52
C GLY A 780 14.22 -18.20 -7.25
N GLY A 781 14.50 -17.39 -8.28
CA GLY A 781 15.42 -16.26 -8.19
C GLY A 781 14.76 -14.88 -8.10
N ILE A 782 15.60 -13.84 -8.00
CA ILE A 782 15.25 -12.43 -8.24
C ILE A 782 16.15 -11.94 -9.37
N SER A 783 15.57 -11.21 -10.32
CA SER A 783 16.34 -10.54 -11.37
C SER A 783 15.74 -9.19 -11.71
N LYS A 784 16.57 -8.17 -11.88
CA LYS A 784 16.19 -6.92 -12.54
C LYS A 784 16.00 -7.14 -14.03
N GLY A 785 15.02 -6.45 -14.60
CA GLY A 785 14.98 -6.18 -16.02
C GLY A 785 13.69 -5.54 -16.50
N LEU A 786 13.68 -5.17 -17.78
CA LEU A 786 12.46 -5.07 -18.57
C LEU A 786 12.15 -6.44 -19.17
N TRP A 787 10.88 -6.84 -19.10
CA TRP A 787 10.37 -8.14 -19.50
C TRP A 787 9.19 -7.99 -20.45
N VAL A 788 9.12 -8.89 -21.42
CA VAL A 788 8.11 -8.99 -22.46
C VAL A 788 7.45 -10.35 -22.36
N SER A 789 6.13 -10.43 -22.52
CA SER A 789 5.45 -11.73 -22.56
C SER A 789 5.95 -12.55 -23.75
N ALA A 790 6.26 -13.83 -23.56
CA ALA A 790 6.85 -14.67 -24.62
C ALA A 790 5.95 -14.78 -25.88
N ASP A 791 4.63 -14.76 -25.69
CA ASP A 791 3.63 -14.75 -26.78
C ASP A 791 3.53 -13.41 -27.53
N ALA A 792 4.06 -12.33 -26.93
CA ALA A 792 4.09 -10.99 -27.51
C ALA A 792 5.52 -10.56 -27.94
N ALA A 793 6.52 -11.41 -27.71
CA ALA A 793 7.92 -11.10 -28.00
C ALA A 793 8.12 -10.90 -29.51
N GLY A 794 8.72 -9.77 -29.90
CA GLY A 794 8.91 -9.39 -31.31
C GLY A 794 7.65 -8.89 -32.02
N SER A 795 6.49 -8.83 -31.34
CA SER A 795 5.27 -8.24 -31.90
C SER A 795 5.31 -6.71 -31.82
N VAL A 796 5.12 -6.05 -32.96
CA VAL A 796 4.98 -4.58 -33.05
C VAL A 796 3.69 -4.05 -32.42
N GLU A 797 2.72 -4.93 -32.17
CA GLU A 797 1.44 -4.61 -31.55
C GLU A 797 1.48 -4.64 -30.01
N ASN A 798 2.55 -5.19 -29.41
CA ASN A 798 2.65 -5.25 -27.97
C ASN A 798 2.68 -3.84 -27.35
N ARG A 799 1.88 -3.65 -26.30
CA ARG A 799 1.78 -2.40 -25.54
C ARG A 799 1.99 -2.60 -24.04
N VAL A 800 2.17 -3.83 -23.57
CA VAL A 800 2.29 -4.14 -22.14
C VAL A 800 3.65 -4.77 -21.87
N PHE A 801 4.37 -4.18 -20.93
CA PHE A 801 5.71 -4.59 -20.53
C PHE A 801 5.78 -4.67 -19.01
N TYR A 802 6.73 -5.45 -18.49
CA TYR A 802 6.92 -5.60 -17.06
C TYR A 802 8.33 -5.21 -16.64
N SER A 803 8.46 -4.62 -15.46
CA SER A 803 9.72 -4.09 -14.97
C SER A 803 9.98 -4.51 -13.53
N THR A 804 11.17 -5.03 -13.27
CA THR A 804 11.61 -5.45 -11.93
C THR A 804 12.93 -4.76 -11.56
N THR A 805 13.22 -4.62 -10.27
CA THR A 805 14.49 -4.10 -9.75
C THR A 805 15.34 -5.21 -9.14
N ASP A 806 16.62 -4.92 -8.90
CA ASP A 806 17.53 -5.82 -8.20
C ASP A 806 17.22 -5.84 -6.70
N LYS A 807 17.78 -6.82 -6.00
CA LYS A 807 17.68 -6.91 -4.55
C LYS A 807 18.24 -5.66 -3.86
N ALA A 808 17.45 -5.05 -2.97
CA ALA A 808 17.90 -3.92 -2.17
C ALA A 808 19.21 -4.24 -1.44
N SER A 809 20.19 -3.35 -1.58
CA SER A 809 21.57 -3.54 -1.12
C SER A 809 21.71 -3.63 0.41
N THR A 810 20.69 -3.17 1.15
CA THR A 810 20.59 -3.27 2.62
C THR A 810 20.06 -4.61 3.11
N ARG A 811 19.57 -5.50 2.21
CA ARG A 811 18.95 -6.78 2.59
C ARG A 811 19.87 -7.95 2.22
N SER A 812 20.41 -8.64 3.21
CA SER A 812 21.31 -9.80 3.03
C SER A 812 20.59 -11.18 2.98
N VAL A 813 19.26 -11.22 3.02
CA VAL A 813 18.46 -12.46 3.14
C VAL A 813 18.61 -13.39 1.92
N ALA A 814 18.86 -14.68 2.14
CA ALA A 814 18.96 -15.66 1.05
C ALA A 814 17.61 -15.84 0.32
N VAL A 815 17.65 -15.93 -1.02
CA VAL A 815 16.46 -16.11 -1.88
C VAL A 815 15.73 -17.43 -1.60
N GLU A 816 16.44 -18.38 -0.99
CA GLU A 816 15.92 -19.70 -0.60
C GLU A 816 15.39 -19.75 0.84
N ALA A 817 15.48 -18.67 1.63
CA ALA A 817 15.05 -18.69 3.02
C ALA A 817 13.56 -19.06 3.10
N SER A 818 13.24 -20.06 3.93
CA SER A 818 11.91 -20.62 4.05
C SER A 818 11.29 -20.34 5.42
N LYS A 819 9.97 -20.27 5.47
CA LYS A 819 9.17 -20.04 6.67
C LYS A 819 8.12 -21.11 6.90
N LEU A 820 7.56 -21.67 5.83
CA LEU A 820 6.43 -22.59 5.90
C LEU A 820 6.91 -24.03 6.08
N THR A 821 7.98 -24.37 5.36
CA THR A 821 8.58 -25.72 5.38
C THR A 821 10.10 -25.62 5.51
N PRO A 822 10.75 -26.59 6.19
CA PRO A 822 12.22 -26.66 6.21
C PRO A 822 12.80 -26.76 4.80
N ARG A 823 14.07 -26.40 4.66
CA ARG A 823 14.87 -26.61 3.45
C ARG A 823 16.19 -27.27 3.81
N THR A 824 16.79 -28.00 2.88
CA THR A 824 18.18 -28.43 3.00
C THR A 824 19.11 -27.26 2.64
N ASN A 825 20.02 -26.90 3.52
CA ASN A 825 21.02 -25.86 3.29
C ASN A 825 22.25 -26.42 2.53
N SER A 826 23.22 -25.56 2.20
CA SER A 826 24.44 -25.95 1.48
C SER A 826 25.35 -26.94 2.24
N THR A 827 25.14 -27.12 3.55
CA THR A 827 25.88 -28.08 4.38
C THR A 827 25.07 -29.36 4.63
N GLY A 828 23.95 -29.58 3.93
CA GLY A 828 23.09 -30.75 4.08
C GLY A 828 22.15 -30.73 5.29
N GLY A 829 22.18 -29.67 6.10
CA GLY A 829 21.32 -29.52 7.28
C GLY A 829 19.95 -28.94 6.95
N LEU A 830 18.91 -29.33 7.71
CA LEU A 830 17.59 -28.72 7.61
C LEU A 830 17.59 -27.34 8.28
N GLU A 831 17.07 -26.33 7.58
CA GLU A 831 16.96 -24.96 8.05
C GLU A 831 15.53 -24.42 7.84
N ILE A 832 15.04 -23.62 8.79
CA ILE A 832 13.83 -22.81 8.66
C ILE A 832 14.10 -21.44 9.31
N LYS A 833 13.70 -20.35 8.65
CA LYS A 833 14.00 -18.95 9.05
C LYS A 833 12.72 -18.09 9.11
N PRO A 834 11.76 -18.42 9.99
CA PRO A 834 10.45 -17.78 9.99
C PRO A 834 10.49 -16.33 10.49
N THR A 835 11.53 -15.93 11.22
CA THR A 835 11.71 -14.56 11.74
C THR A 835 12.21 -13.55 10.72
N VAL A 836 12.69 -14.01 9.56
CA VAL A 836 13.32 -13.13 8.56
C VAL A 836 12.25 -12.48 7.68
N ASN A 837 12.25 -11.15 7.55
CA ASN A 837 11.39 -10.47 6.58
C ASN A 837 11.79 -10.84 5.15
N ALA A 838 10.83 -11.31 4.36
CA ALA A 838 11.04 -11.55 2.95
C ALA A 838 11.04 -10.22 2.19
N TRP A 839 11.89 -10.13 1.18
CA TRP A 839 11.94 -8.99 0.27
C TRP A 839 11.90 -9.51 -1.15
N ASN A 840 10.94 -9.02 -1.93
CA ASN A 840 10.74 -9.35 -3.34
C ASN A 840 10.44 -8.05 -4.08
N PRO A 841 11.04 -7.79 -5.26
CA PRO A 841 10.63 -6.64 -6.06
C PRO A 841 9.21 -6.84 -6.59
N ASP A 842 8.41 -5.78 -6.63
CA ASP A 842 7.13 -5.81 -7.32
C ASP A 842 7.34 -5.99 -8.83
N LEU A 843 6.41 -6.70 -9.48
CA LEU A 843 6.31 -6.73 -10.93
C LEU A 843 5.56 -5.48 -11.39
N LEU A 844 6.28 -4.44 -11.80
CA LEU A 844 5.67 -3.20 -12.26
C LEU A 844 5.23 -3.35 -13.72
N GLU A 845 3.94 -3.21 -13.99
CA GLU A 845 3.37 -3.21 -15.34
C GLU A 845 3.46 -1.80 -15.95
N ILE A 846 3.98 -1.73 -17.17
CA ILE A 846 4.06 -0.53 -18.01
C ILE A 846 3.17 -0.76 -19.23
N THR A 847 2.05 -0.05 -19.28
CA THR A 847 1.15 -0.04 -20.44
C THR A 847 1.40 1.23 -21.27
N MET A 848 1.87 1.08 -22.50
CA MET A 848 1.95 2.17 -23.47
C MET A 848 0.56 2.44 -24.06
N ALA A 849 -0.22 3.27 -23.36
CA ALA A 849 -1.62 3.55 -23.71
C ALA A 849 -1.76 4.44 -24.95
N GLY A 850 -0.77 5.30 -25.21
CA GLY A 850 -0.76 6.15 -26.39
C GLY A 850 0.65 6.42 -26.89
N LEU A 851 0.86 6.20 -28.18
CA LEU A 851 2.09 6.39 -28.92
C LEU A 851 1.84 7.24 -30.17
N GLN A 852 2.92 7.70 -30.79
CA GLN A 852 2.90 8.36 -32.09
C GLN A 852 3.27 7.36 -33.20
N PRO A 853 2.86 7.61 -34.47
CA PRO A 853 3.29 6.79 -35.60
C PRO A 853 4.82 6.70 -35.67
N GLY A 854 5.34 5.48 -35.78
CA GLY A 854 6.79 5.20 -35.82
C GLY A 854 7.45 5.00 -34.45
N ASP A 855 6.75 5.24 -33.34
CA ASP A 855 7.28 4.90 -32.01
C ASP A 855 7.36 3.38 -31.82
N ASP A 856 8.46 2.92 -31.20
CA ASP A 856 8.63 1.55 -30.72
C ASP A 856 8.22 1.44 -29.24
N ALA A 857 7.18 0.64 -28.96
CA ALA A 857 6.64 0.51 -27.62
C ALA A 857 7.64 -0.08 -26.60
N GLU A 858 8.51 -1.01 -27.02
CA GLU A 858 9.53 -1.61 -26.16
C GLU A 858 10.62 -0.60 -25.81
N GLN A 859 11.02 0.26 -26.75
CA GLN A 859 11.95 1.36 -26.49
C GLN A 859 11.39 2.36 -25.49
N TRP A 860 10.12 2.77 -25.62
CA TRP A 860 9.46 3.65 -24.66
C TRP A 860 9.29 3.01 -23.27
N ALA A 861 8.98 1.72 -23.22
CA ALA A 861 8.94 0.98 -21.96
C ALA A 861 10.34 0.85 -21.33
N MET A 862 11.38 0.66 -22.13
CA MET A 862 12.78 0.65 -21.69
C MET A 862 13.24 2.01 -21.17
N TYR A 863 12.81 3.10 -21.81
CA TYR A 863 13.04 4.44 -21.29
C TYR A 863 12.49 4.56 -19.87
N LEU A 864 11.23 4.16 -19.64
CA LEU A 864 10.60 4.19 -18.31
C LEU A 864 11.26 3.22 -17.32
N HIS A 865 11.75 2.06 -17.76
CA HIS A 865 12.56 1.17 -16.93
C HIS A 865 13.84 1.86 -16.46
N GLN A 866 14.58 2.51 -17.37
CA GLN A 866 15.81 3.24 -17.06
C GLN A 866 15.56 4.42 -16.11
N GLN A 867 14.40 5.08 -16.22
CA GLN A 867 13.98 6.14 -15.28
C GLN A 867 13.80 5.65 -13.83
N ARG A 868 13.85 4.34 -13.55
CA ARG A 868 13.82 3.81 -12.17
C ARG A 868 15.19 3.79 -11.49
N PHE A 869 16.29 4.05 -12.21
CA PHE A 869 17.66 3.92 -11.71
C PHE A 869 18.37 5.27 -11.72
N SER A 870 18.00 6.10 -10.75
CA SER A 870 18.56 7.44 -10.54
C SER A 870 19.76 7.38 -9.60
N ASP A 871 20.86 8.06 -9.92
CA ASP A 871 22.13 7.93 -9.19
C ASP A 871 22.12 8.56 -7.78
N ASP A 872 21.16 9.44 -7.49
CA ASP A 872 20.89 9.93 -6.13
C ASP A 872 20.18 8.91 -5.24
N TYR A 873 19.70 7.80 -5.80
CA TYR A 873 19.12 6.69 -5.05
C TYR A 873 20.05 5.47 -5.06
N ARG A 874 20.18 4.84 -3.89
CA ARG A 874 21.06 3.67 -3.73
C ARG A 874 20.51 2.41 -4.41
N ASP A 875 19.19 2.23 -4.35
CA ASP A 875 18.49 1.08 -4.90
C ASP A 875 17.49 1.55 -5.97
N GLY A 876 17.09 0.66 -6.89
CA GLY A 876 16.13 0.99 -7.94
C GLY A 876 14.75 1.37 -7.38
N LEU A 877 14.15 2.42 -7.92
CA LEU A 877 12.87 2.97 -7.48
C LEU A 877 11.69 2.01 -7.73
N LYS A 878 10.70 2.06 -6.83
CA LYS A 878 9.41 1.34 -7.03
C LYS A 878 8.71 1.84 -8.29
N LEU A 879 8.76 3.15 -8.58
CA LEU A 879 8.13 3.81 -9.72
C LEU A 879 9.20 4.54 -10.57
N PRO A 880 8.98 4.81 -11.87
CA PRO A 880 9.84 5.70 -12.65
C PRO A 880 9.98 7.08 -11.97
N LEU A 881 11.15 7.72 -12.08
CA LEU A 881 11.52 8.93 -11.32
C LEU A 881 10.40 9.98 -11.28
N ILE A 882 9.83 10.37 -12.43
CA ILE A 882 8.78 11.40 -12.49
C ILE A 882 7.54 11.04 -11.64
N MET A 883 7.16 9.75 -11.63
CA MET A 883 6.03 9.28 -10.84
C MET A 883 6.38 9.09 -9.36
N HIS A 884 7.62 8.69 -9.06
CA HIS A 884 8.13 8.64 -7.69
C HIS A 884 8.13 10.03 -7.04
N LEU A 885 8.56 11.08 -7.77
CA LEU A 885 8.48 12.46 -7.29
C LEU A 885 7.04 12.87 -7.04
N ALA A 886 6.12 12.52 -7.95
CA ALA A 886 4.71 12.83 -7.78
C ALA A 886 4.11 12.14 -6.53
N GLU A 887 4.49 10.90 -6.23
CA GLU A 887 4.09 10.18 -5.01
C GLU A 887 4.59 10.90 -3.74
N LEU A 888 5.86 11.33 -3.72
CA LEU A 888 6.48 12.02 -2.57
C LEU A 888 5.78 13.34 -2.20
N THR A 889 5.07 14.00 -3.12
CA THR A 889 4.26 15.20 -2.80
C THR A 889 3.24 14.95 -1.69
N SER A 890 2.75 13.70 -1.58
CA SER A 890 1.76 13.33 -0.56
C SER A 890 2.34 13.35 0.85
N HIS A 891 3.67 13.21 1.01
CA HIS A 891 4.36 13.32 2.30
C HIS A 891 4.40 14.77 2.82
N TYR A 892 4.29 15.75 1.93
CA TYR A 892 4.23 17.16 2.32
C TYR A 892 2.79 17.61 2.57
N ALA A 893 1.86 17.18 1.73
CA ALA A 893 0.47 17.61 1.79
C ALA A 893 -0.31 17.08 3.01
N LEU A 894 0.04 15.90 3.52
CA LEU A 894 -0.69 15.25 4.58
C LEU A 894 0.13 15.33 5.88
N PRO A 895 -0.48 15.68 7.04
CA PRO A 895 0.12 15.26 8.31
C PRO A 895 0.45 13.80 8.16
N HIS A 896 1.67 13.44 8.56
CA HIS A 896 2.03 12.05 8.70
C HIS A 896 1.07 11.48 9.76
N SER A 897 -0.12 11.07 9.35
CA SER A 897 -0.67 9.82 9.79
C SER A 897 0.13 8.81 9.01
N ASP A 898 1.16 8.24 9.62
CA ASP A 898 1.53 6.89 9.21
C ASP A 898 0.32 6.04 9.55
N GLU A 899 -0.70 6.04 8.69
CA GLU A 899 -1.58 4.90 8.54
C GLU A 899 -0.76 3.78 7.87
N THR A 900 0.39 3.45 8.46
CA THR A 900 1.23 2.29 8.18
C THR A 900 2.36 2.07 9.18
N ASP A 901 2.60 2.96 10.17
CA ASP A 901 3.48 2.62 11.30
C ASP A 901 2.67 2.40 12.58
N PRO A 902 2.72 1.20 13.17
CA PRO A 902 1.66 0.73 14.04
C PRO A 902 2.05 0.72 15.53
N GLU A 903 3.16 1.34 15.94
CA GLU A 903 3.73 1.07 17.25
C GLU A 903 3.12 1.83 18.46
N SER A 904 2.37 2.92 18.31
CA SER A 904 2.01 3.74 19.49
C SER A 904 0.51 3.93 19.75
N GLU A 905 -0.15 2.90 20.29
CA GLU A 905 -1.30 3.07 21.21
C GLU A 905 -1.27 1.96 22.29
N LEU A 906 -0.31 1.97 23.23
CA LEU A 906 -0.46 1.25 24.50
C LEU A 906 -0.81 2.26 25.61
N PRO A 907 -1.79 2.00 26.49
CA PRO A 907 -1.92 2.75 27.74
C PRO A 907 -0.82 2.30 28.72
N PRO A 908 -0.29 3.21 29.57
CA PRO A 908 0.62 2.84 30.64
C PRO A 908 -0.08 1.91 31.65
N ASP A 909 0.68 0.96 32.17
CA ASP A 909 0.27 0.06 33.25
C ASP A 909 -0.07 0.89 34.50
N GLU A 910 -1.36 1.02 34.81
CA GLU A 910 -1.84 1.44 36.12
C GLU A 910 -1.90 0.20 37.01
N ASP A 911 -0.82 -0.10 37.73
CA ASP A 911 -0.85 -0.91 38.94
C ASP A 911 0.35 -0.50 39.83
N GLU A 912 0.28 0.70 40.41
CA GLU A 912 1.07 1.07 41.59
C GLU A 912 0.54 2.36 42.24
N ALA A 913 -0.53 2.26 43.03
CA ALA A 913 -0.82 3.16 44.16
C ALA A 913 -2.08 2.73 44.92
N ALA A 914 -1.92 1.74 45.81
CA ALA A 914 -2.75 1.65 47.03
C ALA A 914 -1.85 1.22 48.18
N ALA A 915 -1.06 2.16 48.69
CA ALA A 915 -0.39 2.01 49.97
C ALA A 915 -1.42 2.16 51.10
N GLY A 916 -1.44 1.20 52.01
CA GLY A 916 -2.29 1.21 53.19
C GLY A 916 -1.75 0.28 54.27
N THR A 917 -0.74 0.76 54.98
CA THR A 917 -0.50 0.59 56.42
C THR A 917 -0.95 -0.73 57.07
N TYR A 918 0.01 -1.59 57.42
CA TYR A 918 -0.02 -2.32 58.69
C TYR A 918 1.42 -2.41 59.22
N ASP A 919 1.64 -1.67 60.30
CA ASP A 919 2.85 -1.66 61.12
C ASP A 919 2.74 -2.73 62.22
N ASP A 920 3.90 -3.32 62.51
CA ASP A 920 4.37 -4.11 63.65
C ASP A 920 3.44 -5.02 64.48
N GLY A 921 3.89 -6.26 64.68
CA GLY A 921 3.28 -7.19 65.62
C GLY A 921 3.90 -8.59 65.78
N GLN A 922 5.18 -8.65 66.14
CA GLN A 922 5.79 -9.65 67.05
C GLN A 922 5.74 -11.17 66.77
N ALA A 923 6.97 -11.71 66.72
CA ALA A 923 7.50 -12.85 67.50
C ALA A 923 7.36 -14.30 66.99
N ALA A 924 8.54 -14.94 67.04
CA ALA A 924 8.92 -16.35 66.86
C ALA A 924 9.22 -16.82 65.43
#